data_AF-A0A8B9IXD4-F1
#
_entry.id   AF-A0A8B9IXD4-F1
#
_cell.length_a   1.000
_cell.length_b   1.000
_cell.length_c   1.000
_cell.angle_alpha   90.00
_cell.angle_beta   90.00
_cell.angle_gamma   90.00
#
_symmetry.space_group_name_H-M   'P 1'
#
loop_
_entity.id
_entity.type
_entity.pdbx_description
1 polymer ?
#
loop_
_entity_poly.entity_id
_entity_poly.type
_entity_poly.pdbx_seq_one_letter_code
_entity_poly.pdbx_strand_id
1 'polypeptide(L)'
;MPPPSDIVKVAVEWPGANAQLLEIDQKRPLASIIKEVCDGWSLPNPEYYTLRYADGPQLYITEQTRCDIKNGTILQLAVSPSRAARQLMDRIQSHSMEARLDAMKELAKLSADVTFATEFINMEGITVLTRLVESGTKLLSHYSEMLAFTLTAFLELMDHGIVSWDMVSITFIKQIAGYVSQPMVDVSILQRSLAILESMVLNSQTLYQKIAEEITVGQLISHLQVSNQEIQTYAIALINALFLKAPEDKRQEMANAFAQKHLRSIILNHVIRGNRPIKTEMAHQLYVLQVLTFNLLEERMMTKMDPNDQAQRDIIFELRRIAFDAETDGNTVPGSGTEKRKAMYTKDYKMLGFTNHINPAMDFTQTPPGMLALDNMLYLAKFHQDTYIRIVLENSSREDKHECPFGRSAIELTRMLCEILQVGELPNEGRNDYHPMFFTHDRAFEELFAICIQLLNKTWKEMRATAEDFNKVMQVVREQITRALPSKPNSLDQFKSKLRSLSYSEILRLRQSERMSQDDFQSPPIVELREKIQPEILELIKQQRLNRLCEGSSFRKIGNRRRQERFWYCRLALNHKVLHYGDLEDNAQGEVTFESLQEKIPVADIKAIVTGKDCPHMKEKSALKQNKEVLELAFSILYDPDETLNFIAPNKYEYCIWIDGLNALLGKDMSSELTKSDLDTLLSMEMKLRLLDLENIQIPEAPPPIPKEPSSYDFVYHYG
;
A
#
# COMPACT_ATOMS: atom_id res chain seq x y z
N MET A 1 -35.79 34.14 -4.29
CA MET A 1 -35.85 33.06 -3.29
C MET A 1 -34.91 31.97 -3.76
N PRO A 2 -34.02 31.43 -2.91
CA PRO A 2 -33.37 30.16 -3.24
C PRO A 2 -34.48 29.13 -3.53
N PRO A 3 -34.29 28.23 -4.52
CA PRO A 3 -35.25 27.16 -4.75
C PRO A 3 -35.45 26.38 -3.43
N PRO A 4 -36.66 25.86 -3.16
CA PRO A 4 -36.86 24.93 -2.05
C PRO A 4 -35.80 23.81 -2.15
N SER A 5 -35.22 23.39 -1.02
CA SER A 5 -34.20 22.32 -0.95
C SER A 5 -34.62 21.03 -1.68
N ASP A 6 -35.93 20.84 -1.83
CA ASP A 6 -36.52 19.63 -2.34
C ASP A 6 -36.83 19.68 -3.86
N ILE A 7 -36.44 20.75 -4.57
CA ILE A 7 -36.65 20.86 -6.03
C ILE A 7 -35.32 20.85 -6.78
N VAL A 8 -35.17 19.92 -7.73
CA VAL A 8 -33.98 19.77 -8.57
C VAL A 8 -34.33 19.99 -10.03
N LYS A 9 -33.61 20.90 -10.69
CA LYS A 9 -33.77 21.21 -12.11
C LYS A 9 -32.92 20.28 -12.95
N VAL A 10 -33.53 19.53 -13.86
CA VAL A 10 -32.86 18.58 -14.74
C VAL A 10 -33.30 18.73 -16.18
N ALA A 11 -32.47 18.29 -17.11
CA ALA A 11 -32.88 18.02 -18.49
C ALA A 11 -33.06 16.52 -18.66
N VAL A 12 -34.19 16.07 -19.21
CA VAL A 12 -34.41 14.66 -19.56
C VAL A 12 -34.41 14.52 -21.08
N GLU A 13 -33.58 13.62 -21.59
CA GLU A 13 -33.41 13.33 -23.01
C GLU A 13 -34.10 12.04 -23.44
N TRP A 14 -34.50 12.00 -24.72
CA TRP A 14 -35.04 10.81 -25.38
C TRP A 14 -34.59 10.79 -26.86
N PRO A 15 -34.18 9.63 -27.39
CA PRO A 15 -33.70 9.53 -28.76
C PRO A 15 -34.70 10.10 -29.79
N GLY A 16 -34.25 11.07 -30.58
CA GLY A 16 -35.06 11.70 -31.63
C GLY A 16 -36.08 12.74 -31.16
N ALA A 17 -36.04 13.15 -29.88
CA ALA A 17 -36.88 14.21 -29.33
C ALA A 17 -36.04 15.33 -28.69
N ASN A 18 -36.62 16.52 -28.57
CA ASN A 18 -36.02 17.59 -27.79
C ASN A 18 -36.10 17.28 -26.30
N ALA A 19 -35.05 17.63 -25.55
CA ALA A 19 -34.99 17.44 -24.11
C ALA A 19 -36.12 18.19 -23.39
N GLN A 20 -36.73 17.55 -22.39
CA GLN A 20 -37.69 18.18 -21.49
C GLN A 20 -36.94 18.77 -20.29
N LEU A 21 -37.18 20.02 -19.95
CA LEU A 21 -36.64 20.67 -18.76
C LEU A 21 -37.65 20.53 -17.63
N LEU A 22 -37.28 19.81 -16.56
CA LEU A 22 -38.16 19.53 -15.43
C LEU A 22 -37.60 20.11 -14.13
N GLU A 23 -38.51 20.59 -13.29
CA GLU A 23 -38.24 20.88 -11.89
C GLU A 23 -38.77 19.70 -11.06
N ILE A 24 -37.90 18.73 -10.79
CA ILE A 24 -38.23 17.52 -10.05
C ILE A 24 -38.42 17.87 -8.57
N ASP A 25 -39.65 17.73 -8.09
CA ASP A 25 -39.94 17.72 -6.66
C ASP A 25 -39.54 16.37 -6.06
N GLN A 26 -38.55 16.39 -5.17
CA GLN A 26 -38.00 15.22 -4.49
C GLN A 26 -39.01 14.51 -3.58
N LYS A 27 -40.13 15.16 -3.23
CA LYS A 27 -41.24 14.54 -2.49
C LYS A 27 -42.21 13.78 -3.39
N ARG A 28 -42.22 14.06 -4.69
CA ARG A 28 -43.07 13.34 -5.65
C ARG A 28 -42.42 11.98 -5.97
N PRO A 29 -43.19 10.87 -5.97
CA PRO A 29 -42.66 9.56 -6.38
C PRO A 29 -42.07 9.59 -7.79
N LEU A 30 -40.96 8.88 -8.03
CA LEU A 30 -40.32 8.80 -9.35
C LEU A 30 -41.29 8.33 -10.43
N ALA A 31 -42.19 7.39 -10.10
CA ALA A 31 -43.21 6.90 -11.03
C ALA A 31 -44.15 8.03 -11.53
N SER A 32 -44.44 9.03 -10.70
CA SER A 32 -45.26 10.18 -11.12
C SER A 32 -44.49 11.10 -12.05
N ILE A 33 -43.19 11.30 -11.79
CA ILE A 33 -42.31 12.12 -12.62
C ILE A 33 -42.11 11.45 -13.98
N ILE A 34 -41.83 10.14 -14.00
CA ILE A 34 -41.68 9.36 -15.23
C ILE A 34 -42.96 9.44 -16.07
N LYS A 35 -44.14 9.32 -15.44
CA LYS A 35 -45.43 9.47 -16.15
C LYS A 35 -45.55 10.83 -16.83
N GLU A 36 -45.21 11.91 -16.14
CA GLU A 36 -45.22 13.27 -16.70
C GLU A 36 -44.28 13.41 -17.90
N VAL A 37 -43.06 12.87 -17.79
CA VAL A 37 -42.07 12.87 -18.90
C VAL A 37 -42.59 12.08 -20.10
N CYS A 38 -43.14 10.87 -19.86
CA CYS A 38 -43.72 10.04 -20.90
C CYS A 38 -44.90 10.73 -21.60
N ASP A 39 -45.80 11.35 -20.84
CA ASP A 39 -46.94 12.10 -21.38
C ASP A 39 -46.45 13.26 -22.28
N GLY A 40 -45.37 13.95 -21.88
CA GLY A 40 -44.74 15.02 -22.66
C GLY A 40 -44.20 14.60 -24.03
N TRP A 41 -43.78 13.34 -24.18
CA TRP A 41 -43.37 12.76 -25.47
C TRP A 41 -44.41 11.80 -26.08
N SER A 42 -45.61 11.73 -25.51
CA SER A 42 -46.68 10.81 -25.95
C SER A 42 -46.25 9.34 -25.97
N LEU A 43 -45.41 8.92 -25.01
CA LEU A 43 -44.96 7.54 -24.85
C LEU A 43 -45.97 6.75 -24.01
N PRO A 44 -46.53 5.64 -24.53
CA PRO A 44 -47.49 4.84 -23.78
C PRO A 44 -46.80 3.97 -22.72
N ASN A 45 -47.53 3.62 -21.66
CA ASN A 45 -47.09 2.71 -20.58
C ASN A 45 -45.85 3.24 -19.82
N PRO A 46 -46.00 4.30 -19.01
CA PRO A 46 -44.89 4.91 -18.27
C PRO A 46 -44.15 3.94 -17.33
N GLU A 47 -44.82 2.88 -16.87
CA GLU A 47 -44.23 1.82 -16.05
C GLU A 47 -43.12 1.01 -16.77
N TYR A 48 -43.00 1.15 -18.08
CA TYR A 48 -41.94 0.52 -18.87
C TYR A 48 -40.63 1.31 -18.90
N TYR A 49 -40.62 2.49 -18.32
CA TYR A 49 -39.49 3.40 -18.36
C TYR A 49 -38.98 3.71 -16.95
N THR A 50 -37.76 4.21 -16.90
CA THR A 50 -37.13 4.77 -15.71
C THR A 50 -36.17 5.89 -16.11
N LEU A 51 -35.64 6.60 -15.12
CA LEU A 51 -34.59 7.59 -15.33
C LEU A 51 -33.21 6.96 -15.11
N ARG A 52 -32.26 7.40 -15.92
CA ARG A 52 -30.85 7.01 -15.88
C ARG A 52 -30.00 8.25 -16.10
N TYR A 53 -28.79 8.33 -15.54
CA TYR A 53 -27.85 9.39 -15.92
C TYR A 53 -27.52 9.30 -17.42
N ALA A 54 -27.44 10.44 -18.11
CA ALA A 54 -27.03 10.49 -19.51
C ALA A 54 -25.50 10.31 -19.66
N ASP A 55 -24.74 10.81 -18.68
CA ASP A 55 -23.28 10.82 -18.67
C ASP A 55 -22.65 9.76 -17.75
N GLY A 56 -21.34 9.57 -17.89
CA GLY A 56 -20.51 8.71 -17.06
C GLY A 56 -20.93 7.23 -17.09
N PRO A 57 -21.00 6.53 -15.93
CA PRO A 57 -21.40 5.12 -15.89
C PRO A 57 -22.86 4.90 -16.29
N GLN A 58 -23.64 5.98 -16.43
CA GLN A 58 -25.07 5.96 -16.71
C GLN A 58 -25.77 5.02 -15.71
N LEU A 59 -25.87 5.38 -14.44
CA LEU A 59 -26.55 4.53 -13.46
C LEU A 59 -28.06 4.78 -13.48
N TYR A 60 -28.84 3.74 -13.16
CA TYR A 60 -30.27 3.82 -12.94
C TYR A 60 -30.57 4.61 -11.67
N ILE A 61 -31.61 5.43 -11.75
CA ILE A 61 -32.09 6.22 -10.62
C ILE A 61 -33.19 5.44 -9.91
N THR A 62 -33.02 5.24 -8.61
CA THR A 62 -34.01 4.62 -7.72
C THR A 62 -34.52 5.63 -6.71
N GLU A 63 -35.55 5.26 -5.93
CA GLU A 63 -36.01 6.11 -4.83
C GLU A 63 -34.92 6.32 -3.76
N GLN A 64 -33.91 5.45 -3.68
CA GLN A 64 -32.77 5.61 -2.79
C GLN A 64 -31.67 6.51 -3.37
N THR A 65 -31.41 6.45 -4.68
CA THR A 65 -30.30 7.19 -5.32
C THR A 65 -30.73 8.54 -5.91
N ARG A 66 -32.04 8.85 -5.93
CA ARG A 66 -32.56 10.12 -6.44
C ARG A 66 -32.09 11.36 -5.66
N CYS A 67 -31.65 11.18 -4.42
CA CYS A 67 -31.05 12.24 -3.62
C CYS A 67 -29.73 12.73 -4.20
N ASP A 68 -29.03 11.90 -4.97
CA ASP A 68 -27.72 12.22 -5.55
C ASP A 68 -27.83 13.13 -6.78
N ILE A 69 -29.04 13.31 -7.33
CA ILE A 69 -29.32 14.11 -8.52
C ILE A 69 -29.09 15.59 -8.21
N LYS A 70 -28.29 16.25 -9.04
CA LYS A 70 -27.96 17.67 -8.88
C LYS A 70 -28.65 18.56 -9.89
N ASN A 71 -28.71 19.85 -9.57
CA ASN A 71 -29.21 20.85 -10.50
C ASN A 71 -28.33 20.90 -11.74
N GLY A 72 -28.95 20.86 -12.92
CA GLY A 72 -28.26 20.83 -14.21
C GLY A 72 -27.84 19.44 -14.69
N THR A 73 -28.13 18.38 -13.92
CA THR A 73 -27.90 17.01 -14.37
C THR A 73 -28.73 16.70 -15.63
N ILE A 74 -28.08 16.08 -16.61
CA ILE A 74 -28.75 15.52 -17.80
C ILE A 74 -29.08 14.06 -17.52
N LEU A 75 -30.36 13.75 -17.59
CA LEU A 75 -30.93 12.42 -17.45
C LEU A 75 -31.41 11.95 -18.81
N GLN A 76 -31.54 10.63 -18.96
CA GLN A 76 -32.18 10.01 -20.11
C GLN A 76 -33.34 9.14 -19.62
N LEU A 77 -34.44 9.20 -20.36
CA LEU A 77 -35.53 8.25 -20.18
C LEU A 77 -35.10 6.92 -20.82
N ALA A 78 -34.97 5.87 -20.02
CA ALA A 78 -34.50 4.56 -20.44
C ALA A 78 -35.55 3.48 -20.15
N VAL A 79 -35.40 2.30 -20.77
CA VAL A 79 -36.21 1.13 -20.43
C VAL A 79 -35.98 0.75 -18.97
N SER A 80 -37.05 0.40 -18.24
CA SER A 80 -36.96 0.02 -16.83
C SER A 80 -36.03 -1.19 -16.62
N PRO A 81 -35.32 -1.30 -15.48
CA PRO A 81 -34.28 -2.31 -15.30
C PRO A 81 -34.82 -3.74 -15.40
N SER A 82 -36.03 -3.97 -14.86
CA SER A 82 -36.72 -5.26 -14.92
C SER A 82 -37.11 -5.65 -16.35
N ARG A 83 -37.53 -4.68 -17.18
CA ARG A 83 -37.86 -4.91 -18.58
C ARG A 83 -36.59 -5.10 -19.42
N ALA A 84 -35.55 -4.31 -19.19
CA ALA A 84 -34.25 -4.46 -19.83
C ALA A 84 -33.66 -5.85 -19.53
N ALA A 85 -33.70 -6.30 -18.26
CA ALA A 85 -33.25 -7.63 -17.86
C ALA A 85 -34.01 -8.74 -18.59
N ARG A 86 -35.34 -8.64 -18.69
CA ARG A 86 -36.17 -9.60 -19.42
C ARG A 86 -35.86 -9.63 -20.92
N GLN A 87 -35.75 -8.46 -21.55
CA GLN A 87 -35.41 -8.34 -22.98
C GLN A 87 -34.03 -8.92 -23.27
N LEU A 88 -33.04 -8.68 -22.41
CA LEU A 88 -31.71 -9.26 -22.54
C LEU A 88 -31.73 -10.77 -22.33
N MET A 89 -32.52 -11.27 -21.37
CA MET A 89 -32.67 -12.71 -21.15
C MET A 89 -33.18 -13.43 -22.42
N ASP A 90 -34.20 -12.87 -23.07
CA ASP A 90 -34.75 -13.41 -24.31
C ASP A 90 -33.74 -13.32 -25.46
N ARG A 91 -33.08 -12.17 -25.61
CA ARG A 91 -32.11 -11.95 -26.70
C ARG A 91 -30.86 -12.79 -26.58
N ILE A 92 -30.37 -13.06 -25.37
CA ILE A 92 -29.20 -13.92 -25.11
C ILE A 92 -29.48 -15.38 -25.49
N GLN A 93 -30.74 -15.79 -25.48
CA GLN A 93 -31.17 -17.13 -25.91
C GLN A 93 -31.59 -17.17 -27.39
N SER A 94 -31.46 -16.06 -28.13
CA SER A 94 -31.83 -15.98 -29.55
C SER A 94 -31.03 -16.95 -30.42
N HIS A 95 -31.65 -17.45 -31.50
CA HIS A 95 -30.96 -18.24 -32.51
C HIS A 95 -29.96 -17.41 -33.32
N SER A 96 -30.14 -16.09 -33.42
CA SER A 96 -29.21 -15.20 -34.12
C SER A 96 -27.96 -14.93 -33.29
N MET A 97 -26.78 -15.16 -33.87
CA MET A 97 -25.51 -14.92 -33.19
C MET A 97 -25.25 -13.43 -32.95
N GLU A 98 -25.51 -12.60 -33.95
CA GLU A 98 -25.32 -11.14 -33.88
C GLU A 98 -26.21 -10.53 -32.80
N ALA A 99 -27.49 -10.94 -32.76
CA ALA A 99 -28.42 -10.47 -31.73
C ALA A 99 -27.99 -10.86 -30.32
N ARG A 100 -27.39 -12.05 -30.15
CA ARG A 100 -26.84 -12.49 -28.86
C ARG A 100 -25.57 -11.74 -28.49
N LEU A 101 -24.69 -11.45 -29.46
CA LEU A 101 -23.46 -10.70 -29.23
C LEU A 101 -23.77 -9.28 -28.74
N ASP A 102 -24.67 -8.59 -29.43
CA ASP A 102 -25.11 -7.24 -29.05
C ASP A 102 -25.77 -7.23 -27.66
N ALA A 103 -26.63 -8.22 -27.39
CA ALA A 103 -27.26 -8.37 -26.08
C ALA A 103 -26.23 -8.64 -24.97
N MET A 104 -25.21 -9.45 -25.24
CA MET A 104 -24.17 -9.75 -24.26
C MET A 104 -23.27 -8.53 -24.00
N LYS A 105 -22.96 -7.75 -25.02
CA LYS A 105 -22.23 -6.48 -24.88
C LYS A 105 -23.01 -5.48 -24.03
N GLU A 106 -24.31 -5.36 -24.26
CA GLU A 106 -25.21 -4.53 -23.46
C GLU A 106 -25.32 -5.04 -22.02
N LEU A 107 -25.43 -6.36 -21.83
CA LEU A 107 -25.45 -6.98 -20.51
C LEU A 107 -24.17 -6.70 -19.72
N ALA A 108 -23.00 -6.83 -20.36
CA ALA A 108 -21.71 -6.53 -19.74
C ALA A 108 -21.54 -5.05 -19.36
N LYS A 109 -22.31 -4.13 -19.96
CA LYS A 109 -22.33 -2.72 -19.53
C LYS A 109 -23.28 -2.51 -18.35
N LEU A 110 -24.46 -3.11 -18.40
CA LEU A 110 -25.51 -2.91 -17.39
C LEU A 110 -25.24 -3.69 -16.10
N SER A 111 -24.45 -4.77 -16.16
CA SER A 111 -24.12 -5.61 -15.00
C SER A 111 -23.33 -4.84 -13.92
N ALA A 112 -22.62 -3.77 -14.28
CA ALA A 112 -21.96 -2.88 -13.34
C ALA A 112 -22.94 -2.08 -12.45
N ASP A 113 -24.21 -1.94 -12.85
CA ASP A 113 -25.25 -1.26 -12.08
C ASP A 113 -25.97 -2.24 -11.14
N VAL A 114 -25.96 -1.95 -9.84
CA VAL A 114 -26.56 -2.81 -8.81
C VAL A 114 -28.08 -2.97 -8.98
N THR A 115 -28.76 -1.95 -9.50
CA THR A 115 -30.20 -1.94 -9.73
C THR A 115 -30.58 -2.94 -10.81
N PHE A 116 -29.86 -2.89 -11.93
CA PHE A 116 -30.03 -3.85 -13.01
C PHE A 116 -29.58 -5.26 -12.60
N ALA A 117 -28.42 -5.37 -11.94
CA ALA A 117 -27.89 -6.64 -11.47
C ALA A 117 -28.89 -7.39 -10.58
N THR A 118 -29.55 -6.69 -9.66
CA THR A 118 -30.57 -7.27 -8.78
C THR A 118 -31.72 -7.88 -9.57
N GLU A 119 -32.27 -7.16 -10.55
CA GLU A 119 -33.36 -7.65 -11.40
C GLU A 119 -32.92 -8.86 -12.24
N PHE A 120 -31.73 -8.80 -12.84
CA PHE A 120 -31.21 -9.89 -13.67
C PHE A 120 -30.90 -11.15 -12.85
N ILE A 121 -30.39 -10.99 -11.63
CA ILE A 121 -30.13 -12.09 -10.68
C ILE A 121 -31.45 -12.74 -10.24
N ASN A 122 -32.48 -11.95 -9.94
CA ASN A 122 -33.81 -12.45 -9.58
C ASN A 122 -34.46 -13.28 -10.69
N MET A 123 -34.05 -13.09 -11.95
CA MET A 123 -34.46 -13.90 -13.11
C MET A 123 -33.54 -15.11 -13.37
N GLU A 124 -32.75 -15.54 -12.38
CA GLU A 124 -31.76 -16.62 -12.51
C GLU A 124 -30.69 -16.36 -13.58
N GLY A 125 -30.38 -15.09 -13.87
CA GLY A 125 -29.45 -14.72 -14.94
C GLY A 125 -28.04 -15.28 -14.77
N ILE A 126 -27.56 -15.46 -13.53
CA ILE A 126 -26.27 -16.12 -13.26
C ILE A 126 -26.26 -17.54 -13.82
N THR A 127 -27.33 -18.32 -13.61
CA THR A 127 -27.45 -19.69 -14.10
C THR A 127 -27.41 -19.75 -15.63
N VAL A 128 -27.95 -18.73 -16.30
CA VAL A 128 -27.90 -18.62 -17.76
C VAL A 128 -26.46 -18.36 -18.22
N LEU A 129 -25.73 -17.43 -17.57
CA LEU A 129 -24.33 -17.14 -17.90
C LEU A 129 -23.41 -18.35 -17.63
N THR A 130 -23.57 -19.04 -16.50
CA THR A 130 -22.76 -20.23 -16.21
C THR A 130 -23.01 -21.33 -17.23
N ARG A 131 -24.27 -21.56 -17.61
CA ARG A 131 -24.62 -22.53 -18.66
C ARG A 131 -23.98 -22.16 -20.00
N LEU A 132 -23.99 -20.89 -20.40
CA LEU A 132 -23.36 -20.45 -21.66
C LEU A 132 -21.85 -20.71 -21.68
N VAL A 133 -21.17 -20.53 -20.54
CA VAL A 133 -19.73 -20.83 -20.38
C VAL A 133 -19.46 -22.34 -20.42
N GLU A 134 -20.32 -23.13 -19.78
CA GLU A 134 -20.22 -24.60 -19.74
C GLU A 134 -20.55 -25.27 -21.08
N SER A 135 -21.55 -24.77 -21.82
CA SER A 135 -22.08 -25.39 -23.04
C SER A 135 -21.59 -24.76 -24.34
N GLY A 136 -20.68 -23.78 -24.29
CA GLY A 136 -20.28 -22.98 -25.44
C GLY A 136 -19.53 -23.76 -26.53
N THR A 137 -20.04 -23.70 -27.76
CA THR A 137 -19.43 -24.35 -28.93
C THR A 137 -18.23 -23.55 -29.45
N LYS A 138 -17.01 -24.07 -29.26
CA LYS A 138 -15.72 -23.41 -29.58
C LYS A 138 -15.44 -23.14 -31.08
N LEU A 139 -16.36 -23.43 -31.99
CA LEU A 139 -16.17 -23.41 -33.45
C LEU A 139 -16.71 -22.14 -34.15
N LEU A 140 -17.13 -21.13 -33.40
CA LEU A 140 -17.83 -19.96 -33.95
C LEU A 140 -16.91 -18.74 -34.07
N SER A 141 -17.01 -17.98 -35.17
CA SER A 141 -16.12 -16.87 -35.54
C SER A 141 -16.12 -15.66 -34.58
N HIS A 142 -17.10 -15.56 -33.67
CA HIS A 142 -17.22 -14.50 -32.65
C HIS A 142 -17.31 -15.06 -31.22
N TYR A 143 -17.00 -16.34 -31.03
CA TYR A 143 -17.13 -16.99 -29.72
C TYR A 143 -16.25 -16.32 -28.65
N SER A 144 -15.05 -15.89 -29.01
CA SER A 144 -14.12 -15.27 -28.06
C SER A 144 -14.63 -13.95 -27.50
N GLU A 145 -15.15 -13.09 -28.36
CA GLU A 145 -15.69 -11.78 -27.98
C GLU A 145 -16.96 -11.94 -27.14
N MET A 146 -17.88 -12.81 -27.57
CA MET A 146 -19.09 -13.12 -26.80
C MET A 146 -18.76 -13.67 -25.41
N LEU A 147 -17.79 -14.59 -25.32
CA LEU A 147 -17.35 -15.16 -24.06
C LEU A 147 -16.71 -14.08 -23.16
N ALA A 148 -15.91 -13.17 -23.71
CA ALA A 148 -15.33 -12.07 -22.94
C ALA A 148 -16.41 -11.17 -22.30
N PHE A 149 -17.47 -10.82 -23.05
CA PHE A 149 -18.60 -10.09 -22.48
C PHE A 149 -19.38 -10.92 -21.45
N THR A 150 -19.57 -12.22 -21.69
CA THR A 150 -20.23 -13.14 -20.75
C THR A 150 -19.48 -13.19 -19.42
N LEU A 151 -18.16 -13.34 -19.45
CA LEU A 151 -17.31 -13.37 -18.25
C LEU A 151 -17.26 -12.01 -17.55
N THR A 152 -17.29 -10.91 -18.31
CA THR A 152 -17.37 -9.55 -17.74
C THR A 152 -18.68 -9.35 -16.99
N ALA A 153 -19.82 -9.64 -17.63
CA ALA A 153 -21.13 -9.57 -16.99
C ALA A 153 -21.20 -10.46 -15.76
N PHE A 154 -20.75 -11.71 -15.85
CA PHE A 154 -20.72 -12.63 -14.72
C PHE A 154 -19.91 -12.06 -13.54
N LEU A 155 -18.69 -11.57 -13.80
CA LEU A 155 -17.85 -11.02 -12.75
C LEU A 155 -18.48 -9.77 -12.10
N GLU A 156 -19.00 -8.85 -12.90
CA GLU A 156 -19.66 -7.64 -12.39
C GLU A 156 -20.89 -7.96 -11.53
N LEU A 157 -21.71 -8.93 -11.95
CA LEU A 157 -22.87 -9.40 -11.17
C LEU A 157 -22.44 -9.98 -9.82
N MET A 158 -21.39 -10.78 -9.81
CA MET A 158 -20.88 -11.41 -8.58
C MET A 158 -20.21 -10.41 -7.64
N ASP A 159 -19.56 -9.36 -8.17
CA ASP A 159 -18.85 -8.35 -7.38
C ASP A 159 -19.78 -7.44 -6.54
N HIS A 160 -21.09 -7.40 -6.85
CA HIS A 160 -22.08 -6.73 -5.99
C HIS A 160 -22.33 -7.49 -4.68
N GLY A 161 -21.90 -8.75 -4.56
CA GLY A 161 -22.06 -9.54 -3.33
C GLY A 161 -23.50 -9.94 -3.00
N ILE A 162 -24.42 -9.85 -3.97
CA ILE A 162 -25.83 -10.25 -3.81
C ILE A 162 -25.95 -11.77 -3.69
N VAL A 163 -25.09 -12.50 -4.41
CA VAL A 163 -25.10 -13.96 -4.51
C VAL A 163 -23.79 -14.54 -3.97
N SER A 164 -23.87 -15.64 -3.24
CA SER A 164 -22.67 -16.33 -2.74
C SER A 164 -21.90 -16.99 -3.89
N TRP A 165 -20.58 -16.87 -3.86
CA TRP A 165 -19.67 -17.59 -4.75
C TRP A 165 -19.80 -19.12 -4.63
N ASP A 166 -20.27 -19.65 -3.50
CA ASP A 166 -20.48 -21.09 -3.30
C ASP A 166 -21.60 -21.68 -4.18
N MET A 167 -22.45 -20.83 -4.79
CA MET A 167 -23.46 -21.27 -5.76
C MET A 167 -22.87 -21.63 -7.12
N VAL A 168 -21.61 -21.28 -7.38
CA VAL A 168 -20.96 -21.55 -8.66
C VAL A 168 -20.59 -23.04 -8.75
N SER A 169 -20.99 -23.66 -9.87
CA SER A 169 -20.80 -25.09 -10.10
C SER A 169 -19.31 -25.46 -10.23
N ILE A 170 -18.96 -26.70 -9.89
CA ILE A 170 -17.58 -27.20 -10.10
C ILE A 170 -17.24 -27.31 -11.60
N THR A 171 -18.23 -27.54 -12.45
CA THR A 171 -18.07 -27.61 -13.91
C THR A 171 -17.66 -26.26 -14.47
N PHE A 172 -18.29 -25.18 -13.98
CA PHE A 172 -17.92 -23.81 -14.33
C PHE A 172 -16.49 -23.50 -13.88
N ILE A 173 -16.13 -23.84 -12.63
CA ILE A 173 -14.77 -23.62 -12.10
C ILE A 173 -13.72 -24.32 -12.98
N LYS A 174 -13.95 -25.60 -13.31
CA LYS A 174 -13.09 -26.38 -14.21
C LYS A 174 -12.94 -25.74 -15.59
N GLN A 175 -14.02 -25.18 -16.12
CA GLN A 175 -13.98 -24.51 -17.41
C GLN A 175 -13.15 -23.22 -17.36
N ILE A 176 -13.34 -22.38 -16.32
CA ILE A 176 -12.55 -21.14 -16.14
C ILE A 176 -11.07 -21.46 -15.88
N ALA A 177 -10.77 -22.43 -15.00
CA ALA A 177 -9.40 -22.92 -14.77
C ALA A 177 -8.80 -23.52 -16.05
N GLY A 178 -9.62 -24.16 -16.89
CA GLY A 178 -9.26 -24.63 -18.21
C GLY A 178 -8.83 -23.52 -19.17
N TYR A 179 -9.43 -22.33 -19.09
CA TYR A 179 -9.00 -21.16 -19.88
C TYR A 179 -7.64 -20.62 -19.41
N VAL A 180 -7.35 -20.69 -18.11
CA VAL A 180 -6.03 -20.32 -17.58
C VAL A 180 -4.97 -21.38 -17.89
N SER A 181 -5.37 -22.65 -17.97
CA SER A 181 -4.45 -23.77 -18.22
C SER A 181 -4.04 -23.92 -19.69
N GLN A 182 -4.76 -23.31 -20.63
CA GLN A 182 -4.54 -23.46 -22.07
C GLN A 182 -3.41 -22.54 -22.58
N PRO A 183 -2.52 -23.03 -23.46
CA PRO A 183 -1.39 -22.23 -23.97
C PRO A 183 -1.78 -21.04 -24.85
N MET A 184 -2.96 -21.10 -25.49
CA MET A 184 -3.39 -20.12 -26.49
C MET A 184 -4.86 -19.76 -26.25
N VAL A 185 -5.08 -18.72 -25.44
CA VAL A 185 -6.40 -18.14 -25.15
C VAL A 185 -6.33 -16.64 -25.43
N ASP A 186 -7.45 -16.07 -25.86
CA ASP A 186 -7.57 -14.62 -26.03
C ASP A 186 -7.20 -13.87 -24.74
N VAL A 187 -6.51 -12.76 -24.88
CA VAL A 187 -6.03 -11.95 -23.76
C VAL A 187 -7.19 -11.53 -22.85
N SER A 188 -8.32 -11.11 -23.43
CA SER A 188 -9.48 -10.64 -22.67
C SER A 188 -10.11 -11.77 -21.86
N ILE A 189 -10.22 -12.97 -22.46
CA ILE A 189 -10.73 -14.16 -21.77
C ILE A 189 -9.80 -14.56 -20.63
N LEU A 190 -8.48 -14.60 -20.87
CA LEU A 190 -7.51 -14.97 -19.85
C LEU A 190 -7.54 -13.98 -18.68
N GLN A 191 -7.58 -12.67 -18.96
CA GLN A 191 -7.67 -11.62 -17.97
C GLN A 191 -8.91 -11.79 -17.08
N ARG A 192 -10.10 -11.95 -17.67
CA ARG A 192 -11.35 -12.15 -16.92
C ARG A 192 -11.34 -13.46 -16.16
N SER A 193 -10.76 -14.52 -16.72
CA SER A 193 -10.66 -15.83 -16.07
C SER A 193 -9.79 -15.77 -14.82
N LEU A 194 -8.59 -15.16 -14.91
CA LEU A 194 -7.71 -14.94 -13.76
C LEU A 194 -8.41 -14.11 -12.69
N ALA A 195 -9.08 -13.02 -13.08
CA ALA A 195 -9.85 -12.19 -12.15
C ALA A 195 -10.95 -13.00 -11.45
N ILE A 196 -11.78 -13.75 -12.18
CA ILE A 196 -12.85 -14.58 -11.60
C ILE A 196 -12.29 -15.57 -10.58
N LEU A 197 -11.21 -16.28 -10.91
CA LEU A 197 -10.59 -17.27 -10.02
C LEU A 197 -10.04 -16.62 -8.76
N GLU A 198 -9.37 -15.47 -8.88
CA GLU A 198 -8.89 -14.70 -7.74
C GLU A 198 -10.08 -14.31 -6.83
N SER A 199 -11.25 -13.98 -7.41
CA SER A 199 -12.45 -13.59 -6.64
C SER A 199 -12.97 -14.77 -5.84
N MET A 200 -13.06 -15.92 -6.50
CA MET A 200 -13.50 -17.16 -5.89
C MET A 200 -12.59 -17.55 -4.72
N VAL A 201 -11.26 -17.45 -4.90
CA VAL A 201 -10.28 -17.73 -3.85
C VAL A 201 -10.47 -16.79 -2.66
N LEU A 202 -10.57 -15.47 -2.91
CA LEU A 202 -10.70 -14.48 -1.84
C LEU A 202 -12.02 -14.59 -1.06
N ASN A 203 -13.10 -15.02 -1.71
CA ASN A 203 -14.43 -15.06 -1.11
C ASN A 203 -14.82 -16.42 -0.49
N SER A 204 -14.17 -17.54 -0.81
CA SER A 204 -14.52 -18.85 -0.24
C SER A 204 -13.33 -19.80 -0.06
N GLN A 205 -13.22 -20.39 1.14
CA GLN A 205 -12.19 -21.39 1.46
C GLN A 205 -12.40 -22.70 0.69
N THR A 206 -13.66 -23.08 0.43
CA THR A 206 -13.95 -24.30 -0.32
C THR A 206 -13.59 -24.16 -1.79
N LEU A 207 -13.77 -22.97 -2.36
CA LEU A 207 -13.37 -22.65 -3.73
C LEU A 207 -11.86 -22.55 -3.87
N TYR A 208 -11.16 -21.99 -2.87
CA TYR A 208 -9.70 -22.02 -2.82
C TYR A 208 -9.15 -23.44 -3.00
N GLN A 209 -9.65 -24.41 -2.24
CA GLN A 209 -9.19 -25.80 -2.32
C GLN A 209 -9.36 -26.38 -3.72
N LYS A 210 -10.54 -26.19 -4.33
CA LYS A 210 -10.84 -26.66 -5.68
C LYS A 210 -9.93 -25.99 -6.72
N ILE A 211 -9.73 -24.67 -6.63
CA ILE A 211 -8.90 -23.93 -7.59
C ILE A 211 -7.42 -24.34 -7.48
N ALA A 212 -6.93 -24.58 -6.26
CA ALA A 212 -5.57 -25.06 -6.04
C ALA A 212 -5.33 -26.47 -6.62
N GLU A 213 -6.37 -27.30 -6.74
CA GLU A 213 -6.30 -28.61 -7.40
C GLU A 213 -6.34 -28.51 -8.93
N GLU A 214 -7.07 -27.52 -9.48
CA GLU A 214 -7.26 -27.36 -10.94
C GLU A 214 -6.12 -26.59 -11.63
N ILE A 215 -5.38 -25.76 -10.91
CA ILE A 215 -4.34 -24.88 -11.48
C ILE A 215 -2.97 -25.20 -10.92
N THR A 216 -2.03 -25.51 -11.80
CA THR A 216 -0.65 -25.77 -11.41
C THR A 216 0.18 -24.48 -11.31
N VAL A 217 1.16 -24.48 -10.41
CA VAL A 217 2.17 -23.42 -10.26
C VAL A 217 2.85 -23.07 -11.59
N GLY A 218 3.18 -24.09 -12.40
CA GLY A 218 3.85 -23.88 -13.69
C GLY A 218 3.00 -23.11 -14.69
N GLN A 219 1.68 -23.34 -14.71
CA GLN A 219 0.76 -22.61 -15.58
C GLN A 219 0.66 -21.14 -15.19
N LEU A 220 0.48 -20.83 -13.89
CA LEU A 220 0.44 -19.45 -13.40
C LEU A 220 1.73 -18.68 -13.71
N ILE A 221 2.88 -19.33 -13.55
CA ILE A 221 4.18 -18.72 -13.85
C ILE A 221 4.32 -18.39 -15.34
N SER A 222 3.81 -19.25 -16.23
CA SER A 222 3.89 -18.99 -17.68
C SER A 222 3.20 -17.69 -18.09
N HIS A 223 2.13 -17.30 -17.39
CA HIS A 223 1.41 -16.04 -17.61
C HIS A 223 2.19 -14.81 -17.15
N LEU A 224 3.26 -14.96 -16.37
CA LEU A 224 4.16 -13.86 -16.03
C LEU A 224 5.18 -13.57 -17.12
N GLN A 225 5.41 -14.52 -18.03
CA GLN A 225 6.43 -14.43 -19.08
C GLN A 225 5.93 -13.71 -20.34
N VAL A 226 4.63 -13.39 -20.41
CA VAL A 226 4.02 -12.60 -21.48
C VAL A 226 4.40 -11.11 -21.37
N SER A 227 4.32 -10.37 -22.47
CA SER A 227 4.61 -8.92 -22.48
C SER A 227 3.44 -8.04 -21.99
N ASN A 228 2.24 -8.61 -21.82
CA ASN A 228 1.07 -7.86 -21.38
C ASN A 228 1.07 -7.71 -19.85
N GLN A 229 1.29 -6.49 -19.38
CA GLN A 229 1.35 -6.16 -17.95
C GLN A 229 0.04 -6.41 -17.21
N GLU A 230 -1.12 -6.29 -17.85
CA GLU A 230 -2.40 -6.58 -17.19
C GLU A 230 -2.51 -8.08 -16.87
N ILE A 231 -2.14 -8.94 -17.82
CA ILE A 231 -2.08 -10.39 -17.58
C ILE A 231 -1.11 -10.73 -16.45
N GLN A 232 0.10 -10.13 -16.47
CA GLN A 232 1.06 -10.30 -15.38
C GLN A 232 0.46 -9.87 -14.04
N THR A 233 -0.28 -8.75 -14.01
CA THR A 233 -0.90 -8.19 -12.80
C THR A 233 -1.92 -9.15 -12.22
N TYR A 234 -2.87 -9.64 -13.03
CA TYR A 234 -3.88 -10.59 -12.58
C TYR A 234 -3.29 -11.96 -12.22
N ALA A 235 -2.21 -12.39 -12.89
CA ALA A 235 -1.51 -13.61 -12.53
C ALA A 235 -0.85 -13.50 -11.14
N ILE A 236 -0.17 -12.37 -10.84
CA ILE A 236 0.39 -12.13 -9.50
C ILE A 236 -0.72 -11.96 -8.47
N ALA A 237 -1.82 -11.26 -8.79
CA ALA A 237 -2.96 -11.11 -7.89
C ALA A 237 -3.57 -12.47 -7.49
N LEU A 238 -3.72 -13.39 -8.45
CA LEU A 238 -4.16 -14.75 -8.16
C LEU A 238 -3.14 -15.52 -7.30
N ILE A 239 -1.83 -15.40 -7.57
CA ILE A 239 -0.79 -15.99 -6.72
C ILE A 239 -0.86 -15.44 -5.29
N ASN A 240 -1.03 -14.12 -5.13
CA ASN A 240 -1.20 -13.47 -3.84
C ASN A 240 -2.45 -13.98 -3.11
N ALA A 241 -3.58 -14.11 -3.80
CA ALA A 241 -4.82 -14.64 -3.25
C ALA A 241 -4.66 -16.08 -2.77
N LEU A 242 -3.94 -16.92 -3.53
CA LEU A 242 -3.62 -18.30 -3.14
C LEU A 242 -2.76 -18.34 -1.87
N PHE A 243 -1.72 -17.52 -1.77
CA PHE A 243 -0.89 -17.42 -0.56
C PHE A 243 -1.69 -16.94 0.65
N LEU A 244 -2.54 -15.93 0.46
CA LEU A 244 -3.33 -15.33 1.54
C LEU A 244 -4.36 -16.31 2.12
N LYS A 245 -4.94 -17.18 1.29
CA LYS A 245 -5.95 -18.16 1.70
C LYS A 245 -5.40 -19.55 2.01
N ALA A 246 -4.13 -19.78 1.70
CA ALA A 246 -3.46 -21.02 2.07
C ALA A 246 -3.45 -21.20 3.60
N PRO A 247 -3.89 -22.37 4.09
CA PRO A 247 -3.65 -22.79 5.47
C PRO A 247 -2.16 -22.68 5.83
N GLU A 248 -1.85 -22.36 7.09
CA GLU A 248 -0.47 -22.14 7.54
C GLU A 248 0.45 -23.32 7.24
N ASP A 249 -0.04 -24.56 7.47
CA ASP A 249 0.68 -25.81 7.21
C ASP A 249 1.03 -26.03 5.73
N LYS A 250 0.23 -25.49 4.80
CA LYS A 250 0.43 -25.63 3.35
C LYS A 250 1.14 -24.45 2.71
N ARG A 251 1.21 -23.30 3.39
CA ARG A 251 1.75 -22.06 2.82
C ARG A 251 3.23 -22.20 2.48
N GLN A 252 4.01 -22.86 3.34
CA GLN A 252 5.42 -23.11 3.10
C GLN A 252 5.66 -24.09 1.94
N GLU A 253 4.86 -25.14 1.83
CA GLU A 253 4.92 -26.09 0.71
C GLU A 253 4.64 -25.39 -0.63
N MET A 254 3.62 -24.54 -0.66
CA MET A 254 3.27 -23.73 -1.82
C MET A 254 4.42 -22.77 -2.20
N ALA A 255 4.99 -22.06 -1.22
CA ALA A 255 6.12 -21.17 -1.44
C ALA A 255 7.32 -21.92 -2.06
N ASN A 256 7.63 -23.10 -1.52
CA ASN A 256 8.70 -23.95 -2.04
C ASN A 256 8.42 -24.38 -3.49
N ALA A 257 7.18 -24.73 -3.84
CA ALA A 257 6.81 -25.10 -5.21
C ALA A 257 6.98 -23.94 -6.21
N PHE A 258 6.58 -22.71 -5.82
CA PHE A 258 6.82 -21.50 -6.65
C PHE A 258 8.30 -21.17 -6.79
N ALA A 259 9.07 -21.27 -5.70
CA ALA A 259 10.51 -21.04 -5.71
C ALA A 259 11.26 -22.05 -6.61
N GLN A 260 10.91 -23.34 -6.53
CA GLN A 260 11.47 -24.40 -7.39
C GLN A 260 11.19 -24.17 -8.89
N LYS A 261 10.12 -23.45 -9.22
CA LYS A 261 9.78 -23.06 -10.59
C LYS A 261 10.30 -21.66 -10.95
N HIS A 262 11.23 -21.12 -10.17
CA HIS A 262 11.93 -19.87 -10.43
C HIS A 262 11.01 -18.63 -10.51
N LEU A 263 9.90 -18.60 -9.74
CA LEU A 263 8.98 -17.47 -9.69
C LEU A 263 9.71 -16.12 -9.56
N ARG A 264 10.66 -16.05 -8.62
CA ARG A 264 11.40 -14.81 -8.32
C ARG A 264 12.23 -14.31 -9.50
N SER A 265 12.96 -15.19 -10.19
CA SER A 265 13.78 -14.76 -11.35
C SER A 265 12.91 -14.36 -12.54
N ILE A 266 11.75 -14.99 -12.69
CA ILE A 266 10.76 -14.64 -13.71
C ILE A 266 10.18 -13.26 -13.43
N ILE A 267 9.77 -12.97 -12.18
CA ILE A 267 9.33 -11.62 -11.79
C ILE A 267 10.45 -10.59 -12.01
N LEU A 268 11.69 -10.92 -11.62
CA LEU A 268 12.82 -10.02 -11.81
C LEU A 268 13.03 -9.66 -13.29
N ASN A 269 12.96 -10.65 -14.19
CA ASN A 269 13.28 -10.45 -15.60
C ASN A 269 12.10 -9.90 -16.41
N HIS A 270 10.88 -10.37 -16.17
CA HIS A 270 9.71 -10.03 -16.99
C HIS A 270 8.87 -8.87 -16.43
N VAL A 271 8.99 -8.56 -15.14
CA VAL A 271 8.24 -7.47 -14.49
C VAL A 271 9.19 -6.34 -14.06
N ILE A 272 10.14 -6.61 -13.17
CA ILE A 272 11.02 -5.57 -12.58
C ILE A 272 11.98 -5.00 -13.61
N ARG A 273 12.59 -5.85 -14.43
CA ARG A 273 13.48 -5.47 -15.55
C ARG A 273 12.77 -5.51 -16.90
N GLY A 274 11.43 -5.58 -16.90
CA GLY A 274 10.64 -5.60 -18.12
C GLY A 274 10.76 -4.28 -18.90
N ASN A 275 10.46 -4.34 -20.19
CA ASN A 275 10.56 -3.17 -21.08
C ASN A 275 9.54 -2.05 -20.78
N ARG A 276 8.47 -2.36 -20.04
CA ARG A 276 7.39 -1.42 -19.73
C ARG A 276 7.51 -0.98 -18.27
N PRO A 277 7.29 0.32 -17.96
CA PRO A 277 7.29 0.79 -16.59
C PRO A 277 6.18 0.11 -15.79
N ILE A 278 6.45 -0.17 -14.52
CA ILE A 278 5.48 -0.77 -13.60
C ILE A 278 4.39 0.26 -13.26
N LYS A 279 3.13 -0.08 -13.55
CA LYS A 279 1.95 0.69 -13.14
C LYS A 279 1.62 0.47 -11.66
N THR A 280 0.82 1.38 -11.08
CA THR A 280 0.41 1.37 -9.67
C THR A 280 -0.11 0.02 -9.20
N GLU A 281 -1.05 -0.59 -9.93
CA GLU A 281 -1.65 -1.88 -9.55
C GLU A 281 -0.60 -2.99 -9.51
N MET A 282 0.28 -3.08 -10.52
CA MET A 282 1.37 -4.06 -10.50
C MET A 282 2.35 -3.80 -9.34
N ALA A 283 2.68 -2.55 -9.05
CA ALA A 283 3.52 -2.21 -7.90
C ALA A 283 2.87 -2.63 -6.57
N HIS A 284 1.56 -2.44 -6.43
CA HIS A 284 0.78 -2.95 -5.30
C HIS A 284 0.89 -4.48 -5.19
N GLN A 285 0.66 -5.20 -6.29
CA GLN A 285 0.75 -6.67 -6.28
C GLN A 285 2.16 -7.18 -5.93
N LEU A 286 3.22 -6.47 -6.33
CA LEU A 286 4.60 -6.79 -5.92
C LEU A 286 4.85 -6.51 -4.44
N TYR A 287 4.30 -5.41 -3.91
CA TYR A 287 4.34 -5.12 -2.48
C TYR A 287 3.63 -6.21 -1.66
N VAL A 288 2.40 -6.58 -2.06
CA VAL A 288 1.64 -7.65 -1.41
C VAL A 288 2.42 -8.96 -1.44
N LEU A 289 2.96 -9.35 -2.60
CA LEU A 289 3.77 -10.56 -2.73
C LEU A 289 5.00 -10.53 -1.82
N GLN A 290 5.69 -9.39 -1.72
CA GLN A 290 6.85 -9.23 -0.86
C GLN A 290 6.50 -9.39 0.63
N VAL A 291 5.40 -8.77 1.09
CA VAL A 291 4.90 -8.93 2.46
C VAL A 291 4.56 -10.39 2.75
N LEU A 292 3.81 -11.04 1.87
CA LEU A 292 3.46 -12.45 2.02
C LEU A 292 4.69 -13.36 2.05
N THR A 293 5.71 -13.06 1.24
CA THR A 293 6.99 -13.80 1.23
C THR A 293 7.77 -13.60 2.52
N PHE A 294 7.78 -12.39 3.08
CA PHE A 294 8.39 -12.13 4.38
C PHE A 294 7.67 -12.84 5.52
N ASN A 295 6.34 -12.90 5.48
CA ASN A 295 5.55 -13.56 6.53
C ASN A 295 5.75 -15.08 6.59
N LEU A 296 6.35 -15.69 5.56
CA LEU A 296 6.81 -17.09 5.65
C LEU A 296 7.89 -17.26 6.73
N LEU A 297 8.62 -16.21 7.08
CA LEU A 297 9.63 -16.21 8.13
C LEU A 297 9.02 -16.10 9.54
N GLU A 298 7.77 -15.67 9.66
CA GLU A 298 7.11 -15.42 10.95
C GLU A 298 7.03 -16.68 11.81
N GLU A 299 6.72 -17.84 11.21
CA GLU A 299 6.65 -19.10 11.93
C GLU A 299 7.98 -19.40 12.64
N ARG A 300 9.10 -19.27 11.92
CA ARG A 300 10.44 -19.47 12.47
C ARG A 300 10.84 -18.37 13.45
N MET A 301 10.40 -17.13 13.20
CA MET A 301 10.61 -15.98 14.08
C MET A 301 9.93 -16.18 15.45
N MET A 302 8.77 -16.83 15.46
CA MET A 302 7.95 -17.07 16.64
C MET A 302 8.15 -18.46 17.26
N THR A 303 8.88 -19.34 16.59
CA THR A 303 9.28 -20.66 17.12
C THR A 303 10.38 -20.49 18.15
N LYS A 304 10.10 -20.87 19.40
CA LYS A 304 11.11 -20.95 20.47
C LYS A 304 11.95 -22.21 20.31
N MET A 305 13.24 -22.12 20.57
CA MET A 305 14.07 -23.32 20.70
C MET A 305 13.65 -24.16 21.90
N ASP A 306 13.65 -25.48 21.77
CA ASP A 306 13.59 -26.39 22.92
C ASP A 306 15.03 -26.69 23.40
N PRO A 307 15.45 -26.20 24.58
CA PRO A 307 16.81 -26.42 25.09
C PRO A 307 17.12 -27.88 25.41
N ASN A 308 16.12 -28.76 25.47
CA ASN A 308 16.28 -30.19 25.73
C ASN A 308 16.35 -31.03 24.45
N ASP A 309 15.94 -30.47 23.31
CA ASP A 309 16.00 -31.14 22.01
C ASP A 309 17.45 -31.25 21.52
N GLN A 310 17.96 -32.48 21.43
CA GLN A 310 19.33 -32.73 21.01
C GLN A 310 19.58 -32.28 19.56
N ALA A 311 18.63 -32.46 18.65
CA ALA A 311 18.82 -32.10 17.25
C ALA A 311 18.98 -30.59 17.07
N GLN A 312 18.24 -29.79 17.84
CA GLN A 312 18.39 -28.33 17.82
C GLN A 312 19.73 -27.89 18.43
N ARG A 313 20.18 -28.55 19.51
CA ARG A 313 21.49 -28.29 20.12
C ARG A 313 22.64 -28.66 19.21
N ASP A 314 22.48 -29.69 18.39
CA ASP A 314 23.49 -30.10 17.40
C ASP A 314 23.74 -29.01 16.35
N ILE A 315 22.74 -28.16 16.05
CA ILE A 315 22.92 -26.99 15.17
C ILE A 315 23.86 -25.96 15.82
N ILE A 316 23.69 -25.67 17.12
CA ILE A 316 24.59 -24.75 17.84
C ILE A 316 26.00 -25.36 17.97
N PHE A 317 26.08 -26.68 18.18
CA PHE A 317 27.35 -27.39 18.18
C PHE A 317 28.05 -27.28 16.83
N GLU A 318 27.32 -27.41 15.72
CA GLU A 318 27.86 -27.24 14.38
C GLU A 318 28.39 -25.83 14.13
N LEU A 319 27.67 -24.79 14.58
CA LEU A 319 28.17 -23.40 14.53
C LEU A 319 29.51 -23.25 15.25
N ARG A 320 29.63 -23.82 16.45
CA ARG A 320 30.88 -23.84 17.22
C ARG A 320 31.98 -24.58 16.45
N ARG A 321 31.67 -25.78 15.95
CA ARG A 321 32.63 -26.64 15.23
C ARG A 321 33.20 -25.92 14.01
N ILE A 322 32.35 -25.28 13.21
CA ILE A 322 32.78 -24.51 12.02
C ILE A 322 33.73 -23.36 12.42
N ALA A 323 33.48 -22.69 13.55
CA ALA A 323 34.27 -21.55 13.99
C ALA A 323 35.64 -21.90 14.58
N PHE A 324 35.73 -22.96 15.39
CA PHE A 324 36.93 -23.25 16.19
C PHE A 324 37.67 -24.53 15.82
N ASP A 325 36.97 -25.51 15.24
CA ASP A 325 37.56 -26.83 14.97
C ASP A 325 38.09 -26.92 13.51
N ALA A 326 38.01 -25.83 12.72
CA ALA A 326 38.50 -25.78 11.33
C ALA A 326 40.05 -25.69 11.21
N GLU A 327 40.76 -25.28 12.27
CA GLU A 327 42.22 -25.13 12.29
C GLU A 327 42.95 -26.13 13.22
N THR A 328 42.23 -26.89 14.05
CA THR A 328 42.86 -27.88 14.94
C THR A 328 43.10 -29.20 14.22
N ASP A 329 44.28 -29.32 13.59
CA ASP A 329 44.86 -30.61 13.22
C ASP A 329 44.97 -31.52 14.47
N GLY A 330 44.17 -32.58 14.50
CA GLY A 330 44.64 -33.93 14.85
C GLY A 330 45.09 -34.25 16.29
N ASN A 331 44.63 -33.56 17.35
CA ASN A 331 45.08 -33.92 18.71
C ASN A 331 44.03 -33.91 19.84
N THR A 332 42.78 -34.27 19.55
CA THR A 332 41.90 -34.77 20.63
C THR A 332 42.32 -36.18 21.03
N VAL A 333 43.23 -36.27 22.00
CA VAL A 333 43.61 -37.55 22.63
C VAL A 333 42.34 -38.24 23.16
N PRO A 334 42.03 -39.48 22.74
CA PRO A 334 40.89 -40.23 23.23
C PRO A 334 41.15 -40.59 24.71
N GLY A 335 40.67 -39.75 25.62
CA GLY A 335 40.93 -39.85 27.06
C GLY A 335 40.64 -38.60 27.87
N SER A 336 40.37 -37.45 27.23
CA SER A 336 39.95 -36.24 27.96
C SER A 336 38.56 -36.44 28.60
N GLY A 337 38.53 -36.41 29.94
CA GLY A 337 37.33 -36.59 30.76
C GLY A 337 36.17 -35.69 30.33
N THR A 338 34.94 -36.18 30.51
CA THR A 338 33.70 -35.50 30.12
C THR A 338 33.58 -34.06 30.67
N GLU A 339 34.12 -33.81 31.86
CA GLU A 339 34.15 -32.48 32.49
C GLU A 339 35.09 -31.50 31.77
N LYS A 340 36.26 -31.94 31.30
CA LYS A 340 37.19 -31.08 30.54
C LYS A 340 36.59 -30.64 29.20
N ARG A 341 35.85 -31.53 28.52
CA ARG A 341 35.12 -31.20 27.29
C ARG A 341 33.98 -30.20 27.54
N LYS A 342 33.19 -30.38 28.60
CA LYS A 342 32.12 -29.42 28.95
C LYS A 342 32.67 -28.02 29.28
N ALA A 343 33.79 -27.94 29.99
CA ALA A 343 34.45 -26.68 30.29
C ALA A 343 34.96 -25.98 29.01
N MET A 344 35.53 -26.74 28.07
CA MET A 344 35.95 -26.23 26.76
C MET A 344 34.76 -25.66 25.97
N TYR A 345 33.67 -26.41 25.85
CA TYR A 345 32.47 -25.93 25.14
C TYR A 345 31.87 -24.68 25.76
N THR A 346 31.83 -24.59 27.09
CA THR A 346 31.37 -23.39 27.80
C THR A 346 32.23 -22.18 27.48
N LYS A 347 33.56 -22.35 27.40
CA LYS A 347 34.49 -21.30 26.98
C LYS A 347 34.25 -20.89 25.53
N ASP A 348 34.04 -21.85 24.63
CA ASP A 348 33.83 -21.59 23.21
C ASP A 348 32.49 -20.85 22.97
N TYR A 349 31.43 -21.21 23.70
CA TYR A 349 30.16 -20.47 23.64
C TYR A 349 30.26 -19.05 24.23
N LYS A 350 31.13 -18.85 25.23
CA LYS A 350 31.49 -17.52 25.70
C LYS A 350 32.23 -16.73 24.61
N MET A 351 33.19 -17.36 23.94
CA MET A 351 33.97 -16.79 22.84
C MET A 351 33.10 -16.47 21.60
N LEU A 352 32.06 -17.26 21.34
CA LEU A 352 31.01 -16.97 20.35
C LEU A 352 30.11 -15.80 20.76
N GLY A 353 30.20 -15.30 21.99
CA GLY A 353 29.42 -14.16 22.45
C GLY A 353 27.94 -14.46 22.70
N PHE A 354 27.59 -15.71 23.06
CA PHE A 354 26.28 -16.01 23.63
C PHE A 354 26.12 -15.39 25.01
N THR A 355 24.91 -15.09 25.45
CA THR A 355 24.65 -14.57 26.80
C THR A 355 24.71 -15.70 27.82
N ASN A 356 24.05 -16.82 27.54
CA ASN A 356 24.14 -18.02 28.37
C ASN A 356 25.23 -18.97 27.84
N HIS A 357 26.46 -18.82 28.35
CA HIS A 357 27.59 -19.64 27.88
C HIS A 357 27.49 -21.12 28.28
N ILE A 358 26.72 -21.44 29.32
CA ILE A 358 26.54 -22.82 29.81
C ILE A 358 25.53 -23.55 28.92
N ASN A 359 24.45 -22.86 28.55
CA ASN A 359 23.42 -23.38 27.66
C ASN A 359 22.95 -22.30 26.68
N PRO A 360 23.63 -22.11 25.54
CA PRO A 360 23.29 -21.08 24.54
C PRO A 360 21.91 -21.28 23.92
N ALA A 361 21.32 -22.48 24.02
CA ALA A 361 19.96 -22.73 23.56
C ALA A 361 18.91 -21.84 24.25
N MET A 362 19.18 -21.41 25.49
CA MET A 362 18.30 -20.52 26.24
C MET A 362 18.13 -19.16 25.55
N ASP A 363 19.14 -18.68 24.82
CA ASP A 363 19.09 -17.38 24.15
C ASP A 363 18.06 -17.38 22.99
N PHE A 364 17.76 -18.55 22.41
CA PHE A 364 16.79 -18.74 21.32
C PHE A 364 15.38 -19.10 21.82
N THR A 365 15.15 -19.12 23.13
CA THR A 365 13.80 -19.29 23.71
C THR A 365 12.98 -17.98 23.69
N GLN A 366 13.65 -16.85 23.44
CA GLN A 366 13.02 -15.55 23.30
C GLN A 366 12.52 -15.33 21.88
N THR A 367 11.26 -14.93 21.74
CA THR A 367 10.63 -14.63 20.45
C THR A 367 10.03 -13.22 20.49
N PRO A 368 10.27 -12.39 19.45
CA PRO A 368 11.21 -12.60 18.35
C PRO A 368 12.69 -12.54 18.82
N PRO A 369 13.65 -13.16 18.10
CA PRO A 369 13.49 -13.84 16.81
C PRO A 369 13.46 -15.38 16.88
N GLY A 370 13.55 -15.98 18.07
CA GLY A 370 13.50 -17.43 18.23
C GLY A 370 14.49 -18.19 17.35
N MET A 371 14.00 -19.25 16.71
CA MET A 371 14.79 -20.13 15.85
C MET A 371 15.26 -19.45 14.54
N LEU A 372 14.62 -18.38 14.08
CA LEU A 372 15.05 -17.67 12.86
C LEU A 372 16.47 -17.11 12.99
N ALA A 373 16.87 -16.66 14.18
CA ALA A 373 18.25 -16.21 14.40
C ALA A 373 19.26 -17.36 14.26
N LEU A 374 18.91 -18.56 14.72
CA LEU A 374 19.75 -19.74 14.57
C LEU A 374 19.88 -20.15 13.09
N ASP A 375 18.79 -20.08 12.33
CA ASP A 375 18.77 -20.32 10.89
C ASP A 375 19.69 -19.33 10.14
N ASN A 376 19.62 -18.04 10.50
CA ASN A 376 20.48 -16.99 9.94
C ASN A 376 21.97 -17.20 10.26
N MET A 377 22.31 -17.55 11.50
CA MET A 377 23.69 -17.86 11.88
C MET A 377 24.21 -19.07 11.10
N LEU A 378 23.41 -20.12 10.97
CA LEU A 378 23.77 -21.33 10.24
C LEU A 378 23.94 -21.05 8.75
N TYR A 379 23.07 -20.21 8.18
CA TYR A 379 23.21 -19.74 6.80
C TYR A 379 24.55 -19.04 6.58
N LEU A 380 24.89 -18.07 7.44
CA LEU A 380 26.17 -17.38 7.38
C LEU A 380 27.35 -18.36 7.49
N ALA A 381 27.30 -19.29 8.44
CA ALA A 381 28.37 -20.26 8.67
C ALA A 381 28.56 -21.23 7.49
N LYS A 382 27.49 -21.61 6.79
CA LYS A 382 27.55 -22.58 5.67
C LYS A 382 27.81 -21.93 4.32
N PHE A 383 27.20 -20.79 4.04
CA PHE A 383 27.26 -20.14 2.72
C PHE A 383 28.31 -19.03 2.63
N HIS A 384 28.68 -18.44 3.77
CA HIS A 384 29.71 -17.40 3.88
C HIS A 384 30.73 -17.75 4.97
N GLN A 385 31.21 -18.99 4.96
CA GLN A 385 32.04 -19.58 6.02
C GLN A 385 33.25 -18.70 6.38
N ASP A 386 33.98 -18.18 5.39
CA ASP A 386 35.14 -17.30 5.63
C ASP A 386 34.74 -16.03 6.39
N THR A 387 33.57 -15.45 6.06
CA THR A 387 33.06 -14.27 6.76
C THR A 387 32.66 -14.61 8.18
N TYR A 388 31.99 -15.75 8.39
CA TYR A 388 31.61 -16.23 9.71
C TYR A 388 32.83 -16.45 10.61
N ILE A 389 33.78 -17.28 10.15
CA ILE A 389 35.02 -17.60 10.88
C ILE A 389 35.78 -16.32 11.21
N ARG A 390 35.97 -15.44 10.22
CA ARG A 390 36.66 -14.18 10.43
C ARG A 390 35.98 -13.32 11.49
N ILE A 391 34.66 -13.15 11.46
CA ILE A 391 33.94 -12.37 12.48
C ILE A 391 34.11 -13.01 13.87
N VAL A 392 33.99 -14.33 14.00
CA VAL A 392 34.11 -15.01 15.30
C VAL A 392 35.54 -14.91 15.84
N LEU A 393 36.56 -15.22 15.03
CA LEU A 393 37.96 -15.23 15.47
C LEU A 393 38.50 -13.83 15.78
N GLU A 394 38.13 -12.82 14.98
CA GLU A 394 38.51 -11.41 15.22
C GLU A 394 37.97 -10.88 16.56
N ASN A 395 36.88 -11.43 17.09
CA ASN A 395 36.26 -10.94 18.33
C ASN A 395 36.52 -11.87 19.53
N SER A 396 36.77 -13.15 19.30
CA SER A 396 37.06 -14.12 20.37
C SER A 396 38.51 -14.10 20.85
N SER A 397 39.46 -13.65 20.01
CA SER A 397 40.89 -13.59 20.33
C SER A 397 41.31 -12.28 21.00
N ARG A 398 40.37 -11.36 21.23
CA ARG A 398 40.65 -10.07 21.87
C ARG A 398 40.50 -10.21 23.38
N GLU A 399 41.55 -9.85 24.11
CA GLU A 399 41.53 -9.76 25.58
C GLU A 399 41.11 -8.37 26.08
N ASP A 400 40.83 -7.43 25.16
CA ASP A 400 40.32 -6.10 25.50
C ASP A 400 38.79 -6.10 25.60
N LYS A 401 38.20 -5.05 26.19
CA LYS A 401 36.74 -4.92 26.40
C LYS A 401 35.95 -4.59 25.11
N HIS A 402 36.57 -4.72 23.94
CA HIS A 402 36.04 -4.27 22.65
C HIS A 402 35.59 -5.42 21.75
N GLU A 403 35.46 -6.62 22.30
CA GLU A 403 34.90 -7.77 21.62
C GLU A 403 33.41 -7.58 21.31
N CYS A 404 33.03 -7.80 20.05
CA CYS A 404 31.63 -7.81 19.64
C CYS A 404 31.03 -9.21 19.91
N PRO A 405 30.01 -9.35 20.76
CA PRO A 405 29.46 -10.66 21.10
C PRO A 405 28.59 -11.21 19.95
N PHE A 406 29.15 -12.07 19.10
CA PHE A 406 28.48 -12.55 17.88
C PHE A 406 27.09 -13.13 18.13
N GLY A 407 26.94 -14.05 19.10
CA GLY A 407 25.66 -14.69 19.43
C GLY A 407 24.57 -13.68 19.79
N ARG A 408 24.86 -12.78 20.75
CA ARG A 408 23.94 -11.70 21.15
C ARG A 408 23.65 -10.73 19.98
N SER A 409 24.66 -10.33 19.22
CA SER A 409 24.52 -9.42 18.08
C SER A 409 23.65 -10.00 16.97
N ALA A 410 23.82 -11.28 16.63
CA ALA A 410 23.07 -11.92 15.56
C ALA A 410 21.59 -12.14 15.93
N ILE A 411 21.28 -12.45 17.19
CA ILE A 411 19.90 -12.51 17.69
C ILE A 411 19.24 -11.13 17.59
N GLU A 412 19.88 -10.09 18.16
CA GLU A 412 19.33 -8.74 18.14
C GLU A 412 19.20 -8.17 16.72
N LEU A 413 20.16 -8.46 15.84
CA LEU A 413 20.11 -8.05 14.45
C LEU A 413 18.96 -8.73 13.70
N THR A 414 18.73 -10.02 13.92
CA THR A 414 17.61 -10.73 13.29
C THR A 414 16.29 -10.10 13.71
N ARG A 415 16.10 -9.85 15.00
CA ARG A 415 14.92 -9.15 15.53
C ARG A 415 14.74 -7.78 14.86
N MET A 416 15.80 -6.97 14.82
CA MET A 416 15.76 -5.65 14.20
C MET A 416 15.38 -5.70 12.71
N LEU A 417 15.90 -6.65 11.96
CA LEU A 417 15.56 -6.82 10.55
C LEU A 417 14.08 -7.20 10.37
N CYS A 418 13.55 -8.08 11.23
CA CYS A 418 12.13 -8.41 11.23
C CYS A 418 11.24 -7.19 11.51
N GLU A 419 11.63 -6.33 12.46
CA GLU A 419 10.91 -5.08 12.76
C GLU A 419 10.97 -4.07 11.60
N ILE A 420 12.16 -3.87 11.00
CA ILE A 420 12.34 -2.95 9.86
C ILE A 420 11.52 -3.41 8.64
N LEU A 421 11.48 -4.73 8.39
CA LEU A 421 10.77 -5.33 7.26
C LEU A 421 9.32 -5.67 7.56
N GLN A 422 8.84 -5.41 8.79
CA GLN A 422 7.46 -5.64 9.21
C GLN A 422 7.01 -7.10 9.01
N VAL A 423 7.87 -8.06 9.35
CA VAL A 423 7.57 -9.50 9.25
C VAL A 423 6.41 -9.85 10.19
N GLY A 424 5.37 -10.48 9.64
CA GLY A 424 4.14 -10.87 10.35
C GLY A 424 2.96 -9.91 10.15
N GLU A 425 3.19 -8.74 9.53
CA GLU A 425 2.12 -7.79 9.23
C GLU A 425 1.35 -8.21 7.97
N LEU A 426 0.03 -8.02 7.97
CA LEU A 426 -0.78 -8.27 6.77
C LEU A 426 -0.55 -7.16 5.71
N PRO A 427 -0.70 -7.48 4.41
CA PRO A 427 -0.53 -6.49 3.35
C PRO A 427 -1.64 -5.42 3.37
N ASN A 428 -1.26 -4.16 3.17
CA ASN A 428 -2.17 -3.01 3.27
C ASN A 428 -2.62 -2.50 1.90
N GLU A 429 -3.89 -2.17 1.76
CA GLU A 429 -4.52 -1.83 0.47
C GLU A 429 -4.02 -0.50 -0.14
N GLY A 430 -3.37 0.38 0.63
CA GLY A 430 -2.90 1.70 0.17
C GLY A 430 -1.40 1.79 -0.14
N ARG A 431 -0.64 0.68 0.02
CA ARG A 431 0.82 0.70 -0.16
C ARG A 431 1.23 0.08 -1.48
N ASN A 432 2.13 0.77 -2.17
CA ASN A 432 2.68 0.36 -3.47
C ASN A 432 4.22 0.25 -3.44
N ASP A 433 4.82 0.39 -2.26
CA ASP A 433 6.28 0.43 -2.12
C ASP A 433 6.83 -0.97 -1.80
N TYR A 434 7.77 -1.42 -2.63
CA TYR A 434 8.46 -2.70 -2.50
C TYR A 434 9.97 -2.48 -2.71
N HIS A 435 10.79 -3.40 -2.21
CA HIS A 435 12.25 -3.33 -2.31
C HIS A 435 12.77 -4.31 -3.38
N PRO A 436 13.21 -3.82 -4.56
CA PRO A 436 13.59 -4.70 -5.68
C PRO A 436 14.73 -5.66 -5.36
N MET A 437 15.63 -5.30 -4.44
CA MET A 437 16.76 -6.15 -4.05
C MET A 437 16.34 -7.54 -3.53
N PHE A 438 15.17 -7.70 -2.90
CA PHE A 438 14.73 -9.01 -2.42
C PHE A 438 14.30 -9.95 -3.54
N PHE A 439 14.01 -9.42 -4.72
CA PHE A 439 13.78 -10.20 -5.92
C PHE A 439 15.08 -10.61 -6.62
N THR A 440 16.26 -10.30 -6.06
CA THR A 440 17.57 -10.63 -6.66
C THR A 440 18.24 -11.89 -6.10
N HIS A 441 17.81 -12.40 -4.94
CA HIS A 441 18.30 -13.66 -4.37
C HIS A 441 17.18 -14.52 -3.74
N ASP A 442 17.27 -15.86 -3.78
CA ASP A 442 16.20 -16.76 -3.28
C ASP A 442 16.14 -16.74 -1.75
N ARG A 443 17.30 -16.55 -1.13
CA ARG A 443 17.50 -16.38 0.31
C ARG A 443 17.92 -14.93 0.60
N ALA A 444 17.17 -13.97 0.05
CA ALA A 444 17.56 -12.55 0.09
C ALA A 444 17.55 -11.98 1.52
N PHE A 445 16.69 -12.50 2.41
CA PHE A 445 16.68 -12.11 3.82
C PHE A 445 17.96 -12.55 4.53
N GLU A 446 18.44 -13.76 4.26
CA GLU A 446 19.66 -14.29 4.86
C GLU A 446 20.92 -13.61 4.29
N GLU A 447 20.93 -13.28 2.99
CA GLU A 447 21.97 -12.43 2.41
C GLU A 447 21.96 -11.01 3.03
N LEU A 448 20.78 -10.43 3.26
CA LEU A 448 20.65 -9.17 3.97
C LEU A 448 21.22 -9.27 5.39
N PHE A 449 20.93 -10.35 6.12
CA PHE A 449 21.53 -10.62 7.43
C PHE A 449 23.06 -10.71 7.34
N ALA A 450 23.61 -11.43 6.36
CA ALA A 450 25.05 -11.55 6.17
C ALA A 450 25.73 -10.20 5.85
N ILE A 451 25.06 -9.32 5.11
CA ILE A 451 25.53 -7.95 4.88
C ILE A 451 25.47 -7.12 6.17
N CYS A 452 24.35 -7.19 6.89
CA CYS A 452 24.13 -6.38 8.08
C CYS A 452 24.99 -6.81 9.28
N ILE A 453 25.35 -8.09 9.43
CA ILE A 453 26.25 -8.53 10.51
C ILE A 453 27.69 -8.04 10.26
N GLN A 454 28.12 -7.95 9.00
CA GLN A 454 29.39 -7.33 8.63
C GLN A 454 29.36 -5.81 8.88
N LEU A 455 28.25 -5.14 8.54
CA LEU A 455 28.04 -3.73 8.86
C LEU A 455 28.12 -3.51 10.37
N LEU A 456 27.43 -4.33 11.16
CA LEU A 456 27.41 -4.25 12.62
C LEU A 456 28.82 -4.36 13.18
N ASN A 457 29.59 -5.36 12.75
CA ASN A 457 30.96 -5.53 13.23
C ASN A 457 31.89 -4.36 12.83
N LYS A 458 31.69 -3.80 11.63
CA LYS A 458 32.39 -2.59 11.19
C LYS A 458 32.04 -1.40 12.07
N THR A 459 30.74 -1.10 12.24
CA THR A 459 30.25 0.02 13.06
C THR A 459 30.68 -0.11 14.52
N TRP A 460 30.66 -1.32 15.08
CA TRP A 460 31.18 -1.61 16.42
C TRP A 460 32.65 -1.17 16.58
N LYS A 461 33.50 -1.50 15.61
CA LYS A 461 34.91 -1.10 15.59
C LYS A 461 35.10 0.40 15.37
N GLU A 462 34.34 1.01 14.47
CA GLU A 462 34.36 2.46 14.24
C GLU A 462 33.99 3.25 15.50
N MET A 463 33.04 2.72 16.29
CA MET A 463 32.62 3.30 17.57
C MET A 463 33.59 3.01 18.72
N ARG A 464 34.57 2.11 18.52
CA ARG A 464 35.39 1.52 19.61
C ARG A 464 34.52 1.08 20.79
N ALA A 465 33.40 0.44 20.45
CA ALA A 465 32.36 0.10 21.42
C ALA A 465 32.81 -0.97 22.40
N THR A 466 32.16 -1.00 23.57
CA THR A 466 32.25 -2.08 24.55
C THR A 466 30.89 -2.75 24.73
N ALA A 467 30.82 -3.83 25.51
CA ALA A 467 29.56 -4.50 25.82
C ALA A 467 28.47 -3.58 26.40
N GLU A 468 28.84 -2.48 27.08
CA GLU A 468 27.91 -1.49 27.64
C GLU A 468 27.26 -0.61 26.56
N ASP A 469 27.95 -0.40 25.44
CA ASP A 469 27.47 0.40 24.31
C ASP A 469 26.61 -0.40 23.31
N PHE A 470 26.41 -1.69 23.56
CA PHE A 470 25.74 -2.61 22.64
C PHE A 470 24.44 -2.03 22.06
N ASN A 471 23.54 -1.54 22.90
CA ASN A 471 22.26 -0.98 22.46
C ASN A 471 22.44 0.27 21.59
N LYS A 472 23.44 1.12 21.88
CA LYS A 472 23.74 2.32 21.07
C LYS A 472 24.28 1.92 19.70
N VAL A 473 25.15 0.92 19.63
CA VAL A 473 25.66 0.38 18.35
C VAL A 473 24.50 -0.15 17.53
N MET A 474 23.60 -0.93 18.13
CA MET A 474 22.40 -1.44 17.45
C MET A 474 21.51 -0.31 16.92
N GLN A 475 21.33 0.78 17.67
CA GLN A 475 20.58 1.95 17.18
C GLN A 475 21.26 2.62 15.97
N VAL A 476 22.60 2.76 15.98
CA VAL A 476 23.34 3.29 14.82
C VAL A 476 23.17 2.36 13.61
N VAL A 477 23.30 1.05 13.80
CA VAL A 477 23.12 0.05 12.73
C VAL A 477 21.69 0.10 12.16
N ARG A 478 20.68 0.21 13.03
CA ARG A 478 19.29 0.42 12.61
C ARG A 478 19.17 1.64 11.71
N GLU A 479 19.72 2.78 12.15
CA GLU A 479 19.69 4.03 11.39
C GLU A 479 20.43 3.92 10.05
N GLN A 480 21.57 3.23 9.99
CA GLN A 480 22.30 2.98 8.75
C GLN A 480 21.44 2.19 7.75
N ILE A 481 20.73 1.15 8.22
CA ILE A 481 19.84 0.33 7.39
C ILE A 481 18.63 1.15 6.94
N THR A 482 17.94 1.83 7.85
CA THR A 482 16.72 2.59 7.54
C THR A 482 16.98 3.83 6.69
N ARG A 483 18.18 4.43 6.75
CA ARG A 483 18.59 5.51 5.82
C ARG A 483 19.01 4.97 4.43
N ALA A 484 19.39 3.70 4.33
CA ALA A 484 19.79 3.08 3.06
C ALA A 484 18.59 2.57 2.24
N LEU A 485 17.55 2.01 2.88
CA LEU A 485 16.40 1.42 2.19
C LEU A 485 15.63 2.40 1.27
N PRO A 486 15.39 3.68 1.65
CA PRO A 486 14.66 4.65 0.81
C PRO A 486 15.32 4.95 -0.53
N SER A 487 16.63 4.67 -0.70
CA SER A 487 17.28 4.82 -2.00
C SER A 487 16.92 3.71 -3.00
N LYS A 488 16.01 2.79 -2.63
CA LYS A 488 15.51 1.65 -3.42
C LYS A 488 16.62 0.94 -4.22
N PRO A 489 17.61 0.37 -3.53
CA PRO A 489 18.69 -0.36 -4.21
C PRO A 489 18.12 -1.51 -5.05
N ASN A 490 18.61 -1.64 -6.28
CA ASN A 490 18.13 -2.66 -7.22
C ASN A 490 18.81 -4.02 -7.03
N SER A 491 19.81 -4.11 -6.15
CA SER A 491 20.49 -5.35 -5.77
C SER A 491 21.08 -5.24 -4.37
N LEU A 492 21.37 -6.41 -3.78
CA LEU A 492 22.04 -6.49 -2.47
C LEU A 492 23.44 -5.85 -2.50
N ASP A 493 24.15 -5.89 -3.62
CA ASP A 493 25.44 -5.20 -3.80
C ASP A 493 25.30 -3.67 -3.80
N GLN A 494 24.25 -3.14 -4.43
CA GLN A 494 23.97 -1.70 -4.39
C GLN A 494 23.63 -1.27 -2.96
N PHE A 495 22.84 -2.07 -2.24
CA PHE A 495 22.55 -1.84 -0.83
C PHE A 495 23.85 -1.83 0.01
N LYS A 496 24.71 -2.84 -0.16
CA LYS A 496 26.03 -2.90 0.48
C LYS A 496 26.89 -1.68 0.16
N SER A 497 26.86 -1.21 -1.08
CA SER A 497 27.59 0.00 -1.49
C SER A 497 27.05 1.26 -0.81
N LYS A 498 25.71 1.39 -0.69
CA LYS A 498 25.07 2.50 0.03
C LYS A 498 25.41 2.49 1.52
N LEU A 499 25.44 1.31 2.14
CA LEU A 499 25.88 1.16 3.54
C LEU A 499 27.35 1.57 3.73
N ARG A 500 28.23 1.33 2.75
CA ARG A 500 29.63 1.81 2.83
C ARG A 500 29.74 3.33 2.89
N SER A 501 28.84 4.07 2.24
CA SER A 501 28.80 5.53 2.33
C SER A 501 28.23 6.06 3.66
N LEU A 502 27.54 5.21 4.41
CA LEU A 502 26.90 5.55 5.69
C LEU A 502 27.74 5.03 6.87
N SER A 503 29.03 5.39 6.94
CA SER A 503 29.89 5.04 8.07
C SER A 503 29.41 5.68 9.37
N TYR A 504 29.94 5.24 10.52
CA TYR A 504 29.62 5.86 11.81
C TYR A 504 29.92 7.37 11.81
N SER A 505 31.04 7.79 11.23
CA SER A 505 31.40 9.22 11.11
C SER A 505 30.38 10.00 10.27
N GLU A 506 29.85 9.39 9.20
CA GLU A 506 28.83 10.03 8.38
C GLU A 506 27.51 10.13 9.13
N ILE A 507 27.10 9.08 9.86
CA ILE A 507 25.91 9.13 10.72
C ILE A 507 26.05 10.22 11.79
N LEU A 508 27.23 10.34 12.42
CA LEU A 508 27.49 11.43 13.36
C LEU A 508 27.43 12.79 12.69
N ARG A 509 27.99 12.96 11.49
CA ARG A 509 27.92 14.21 10.72
C ARG A 509 26.48 14.59 10.39
N LEU A 510 25.65 13.63 9.98
CA LEU A 510 24.23 13.84 9.71
C LEU A 510 23.50 14.25 11.00
N ARG A 511 23.68 13.51 12.10
CA ARG A 511 23.10 13.86 13.41
C ARG A 511 23.58 15.21 13.93
N GLN A 512 24.84 15.56 13.73
CA GLN A 512 25.41 16.84 14.14
C GLN A 512 24.87 17.97 13.27
N SER A 513 24.72 17.77 11.96
CA SER A 513 24.04 18.73 11.09
C SER A 513 22.58 18.94 11.51
N GLU A 514 21.89 17.87 11.90
CA GLU A 514 20.53 17.91 12.44
C GLU A 514 20.48 18.64 13.81
N ARG A 515 21.47 18.48 14.69
CA ARG A 515 21.55 19.11 16.02
C ARG A 515 22.11 20.54 16.05
N MET A 516 23.15 20.86 15.28
CA MET A 516 23.69 22.22 15.17
C MET A 516 22.64 23.16 14.56
N SER A 517 21.82 22.61 13.66
CA SER A 517 20.59 23.26 13.21
C SER A 517 19.54 23.44 14.33
N GLN A 518 19.75 23.00 15.56
CA GLN A 518 18.83 23.16 16.69
C GLN A 518 19.45 23.96 17.85
N ASP A 519 20.74 23.78 18.17
CA ASP A 519 21.43 24.44 19.31
C ASP A 519 21.80 25.91 19.05
N ASP A 520 22.21 26.28 17.83
CA ASP A 520 22.49 27.69 17.46
C ASP A 520 21.24 28.58 17.60
N PHE A 521 20.05 27.98 17.70
CA PHE A 521 18.77 28.67 17.85
C PHE A 521 18.25 28.81 19.29
N GLN A 522 19.06 28.49 20.32
CA GLN A 522 18.62 28.47 21.72
C GLN A 522 19.07 29.68 22.56
N SER A 523 19.92 30.58 22.07
CA SER A 523 20.29 31.78 22.85
C SER A 523 19.12 32.78 22.92
N PRO A 524 18.93 33.54 24.02
CA PRO A 524 17.75 34.39 24.19
C PRO A 524 17.47 35.36 23.04
N PRO A 525 18.46 36.10 22.49
CA PRO A 525 18.23 36.99 21.35
C PRO A 525 17.81 36.25 20.07
N ILE A 526 18.33 35.03 19.88
CA ILE A 526 18.03 34.19 18.72
C ILE A 526 16.64 33.55 18.87
N VAL A 527 16.24 33.16 20.07
CA VAL A 527 14.88 32.69 20.38
C VAL A 527 13.86 33.81 20.17
N GLU A 528 14.13 35.03 20.66
CA GLU A 528 13.26 36.19 20.42
C GLU A 528 13.10 36.49 18.92
N LEU A 529 14.19 36.40 18.16
CA LEU A 529 14.15 36.57 16.71
C LEU A 529 13.37 35.43 16.03
N ARG A 530 13.57 34.19 16.48
CA ARG A 530 12.84 33.00 16.00
C ARG A 530 11.34 33.14 16.20
N GLU A 531 10.89 33.60 17.38
CA GLU A 531 9.47 33.83 17.68
C GLU A 531 8.86 34.95 16.82
N LYS A 532 9.65 35.97 16.46
CA LYS A 532 9.20 37.06 15.57
C LYS A 532 9.07 36.62 14.10
N ILE A 533 9.95 35.73 13.65
CA ILE A 533 9.98 35.24 12.26
C ILE A 533 9.01 34.07 12.05
N GLN A 534 8.77 33.26 13.08
CA GLN A 534 7.93 32.07 13.00
C GLN A 534 6.54 32.31 12.35
N PRO A 535 5.78 33.39 12.63
CA PRO A 535 4.51 33.66 11.97
C PRO A 535 4.63 33.85 10.45
N GLU A 536 5.71 34.48 9.98
CA GLU A 536 5.97 34.68 8.55
C GLU A 536 6.24 33.34 7.85
N ILE A 537 7.04 32.48 8.47
CA ILE A 537 7.32 31.13 7.95
C ILE A 537 6.07 30.26 7.96
N LEU A 538 5.25 30.34 9.01
CA LEU A 538 3.97 29.65 9.07
C LEU A 538 3.02 30.13 7.97
N GLU A 539 2.99 31.42 7.66
CA GLU A 539 2.20 31.95 6.55
C GLU A 539 2.72 31.45 5.19
N LEU A 540 4.05 31.31 5.02
CA LEU A 540 4.64 30.71 3.83
C LEU A 540 4.25 29.23 3.67
N ILE A 541 4.32 28.45 4.75
CA ILE A 541 3.87 27.04 4.75
C ILE A 541 2.39 26.99 4.41
N LYS A 542 1.57 27.85 5.02
CA LYS A 542 0.14 27.95 4.75
C LYS A 542 -0.14 28.25 3.28
N GLN A 543 0.57 29.20 2.67
CA GLN A 543 0.46 29.48 1.23
C GLN A 543 0.81 28.25 0.40
N GLN A 544 1.87 27.51 0.76
CA GLN A 544 2.22 26.27 0.09
C GLN A 544 1.13 25.21 0.22
N ARG A 545 0.52 25.02 1.41
CA ARG A 545 -0.59 24.07 1.60
C ARG A 545 -1.81 24.46 0.76
N LEU A 546 -2.17 25.75 0.75
CA LEU A 546 -3.26 26.25 -0.09
C LEU A 546 -2.98 26.05 -1.58
N ASN A 547 -1.74 26.27 -2.03
CA ASN A 547 -1.33 25.99 -3.40
C ASN A 547 -1.45 24.49 -3.73
N ARG A 548 -1.05 23.60 -2.82
CA ARG A 548 -1.21 22.14 -3.00
C ARG A 548 -2.67 21.72 -3.05
N LEU A 549 -3.54 22.32 -2.24
CA LEU A 549 -4.98 22.13 -2.37
C LEU A 549 -5.49 22.63 -3.72
N CYS A 550 -4.98 23.77 -4.21
CA CYS A 550 -5.35 24.33 -5.50
C CYS A 550 -4.89 23.47 -6.68
N GLU A 551 -3.72 22.85 -6.59
CA GLU A 551 -3.26 21.81 -7.52
C GLU A 551 -4.24 20.63 -7.48
N GLY A 552 -4.47 20.08 -6.29
CA GLY A 552 -5.40 18.97 -6.04
C GLY A 552 -4.72 17.61 -5.99
N SER A 553 -5.47 16.62 -5.50
CA SER A 553 -4.98 15.25 -5.32
C SER A 553 -6.02 14.21 -5.71
N SER A 554 -5.54 13.04 -6.13
CA SER A 554 -6.34 11.86 -6.38
C SER A 554 -6.51 11.04 -5.10
N PHE A 555 -7.75 10.62 -4.86
CA PHE A 555 -8.15 9.81 -3.72
C PHE A 555 -8.83 8.54 -4.20
N ARG A 556 -8.64 7.44 -3.47
CA ARG A 556 -9.29 6.17 -3.80
C ARG A 556 -10.75 6.20 -3.33
N LYS A 557 -11.69 5.72 -4.16
CA LYS A 557 -13.06 5.47 -3.70
C LYS A 557 -13.11 4.32 -2.71
N ILE A 558 -13.94 4.49 -1.68
CA ILE A 558 -14.24 3.45 -0.69
C ILE A 558 -15.25 2.49 -1.33
N GLY A 559 -14.83 1.28 -1.70
CA GLY A 559 -15.68 0.27 -2.36
C GLY A 559 -14.99 -1.08 -2.58
N ASN A 560 -15.75 -2.12 -2.94
CA ASN A 560 -15.24 -3.48 -3.14
C ASN A 560 -14.15 -3.56 -4.24
N ARG A 561 -13.09 -4.29 -3.91
CA ARG A 561 -11.74 -4.44 -4.51
C ARG A 561 -11.58 -4.58 -6.04
N ARG A 562 -12.65 -4.58 -6.85
CA ARG A 562 -12.58 -5.09 -8.25
C ARG A 562 -13.14 -4.22 -9.35
N ARG A 563 -13.91 -3.19 -9.02
CA ARG A 563 -14.14 -2.13 -10.02
C ARG A 563 -12.80 -1.44 -10.21
N GLN A 564 -12.38 -1.24 -11.46
CA GLN A 564 -11.24 -0.37 -11.86
C GLN A 564 -11.05 0.67 -10.78
N GLU A 565 -9.89 0.74 -10.13
CA GLU A 565 -9.66 1.65 -9.00
C GLU A 565 -10.18 3.04 -9.36
N ARG A 566 -11.40 3.35 -8.92
CA ARG A 566 -12.05 4.60 -9.28
C ARG A 566 -11.41 5.62 -8.36
N PHE A 567 -10.40 6.28 -8.89
CA PHE A 567 -9.89 7.47 -8.26
C PHE A 567 -10.89 8.59 -8.49
N TRP A 568 -11.07 9.41 -7.48
CA TRP A 568 -11.73 10.67 -7.60
C TRP A 568 -10.72 11.76 -7.27
N TYR A 569 -10.85 12.91 -7.89
CA TYR A 569 -9.94 14.02 -7.72
C TYR A 569 -10.63 15.12 -6.93
N CYS A 570 -9.89 15.80 -6.07
CA CYS A 570 -10.36 16.98 -5.37
C CYS A 570 -9.31 18.09 -5.47
N ARG A 571 -9.75 19.31 -5.76
CA ARG A 571 -8.91 20.52 -5.78
C ARG A 571 -9.66 21.75 -5.31
N LEU A 572 -8.95 22.71 -4.74
CA LEU A 572 -9.47 24.01 -4.32
C LEU A 572 -9.43 25.00 -5.49
N ALA A 573 -10.46 25.84 -5.61
CA ALA A 573 -10.43 26.97 -6.55
C ALA A 573 -9.37 27.99 -6.12
N LEU A 574 -8.72 28.66 -7.08
CA LEU A 574 -7.66 29.67 -6.82
C LEU A 574 -8.11 30.84 -5.92
N ASN A 575 -9.42 31.06 -5.79
CA ASN A 575 -9.98 32.06 -4.88
C ASN A 575 -10.15 31.55 -3.44
N HIS A 576 -9.82 30.29 -3.17
CA HIS A 576 -9.94 29.57 -1.90
C HIS A 576 -11.37 29.53 -1.34
N LYS A 577 -12.40 29.61 -2.19
CA LYS A 577 -13.80 29.66 -1.75
C LYS A 577 -14.61 28.41 -2.07
N VAL A 578 -14.14 27.55 -2.97
CA VAL A 578 -14.88 26.36 -3.42
C VAL A 578 -13.92 25.20 -3.61
N LEU A 579 -14.21 24.05 -3.00
CA LEU A 579 -13.59 22.78 -3.33
C LEU A 579 -14.35 22.15 -4.50
N HIS A 580 -13.63 21.74 -5.53
CA HIS A 580 -14.13 21.02 -6.68
C HIS A 580 -13.72 19.56 -6.57
N TYR A 581 -14.62 18.64 -6.85
CA TYR A 581 -14.29 17.22 -6.87
C TYR A 581 -15.10 16.45 -7.91
N GLY A 582 -14.67 15.24 -8.22
CA GLY A 582 -15.32 14.40 -9.23
C GLY A 582 -14.54 13.13 -9.49
N ASP A 583 -15.19 12.18 -10.16
CA ASP A 583 -14.56 10.92 -10.57
C ASP A 583 -13.57 11.16 -11.71
N LEU A 584 -12.44 10.46 -11.70
CA LEU A 584 -11.52 10.42 -12.83
C LEU A 584 -11.91 9.24 -13.74
N GLU A 585 -12.23 9.52 -15.00
CA GLU A 585 -12.31 8.48 -16.04
C GLU A 585 -10.88 8.16 -16.51
N ASP A 586 -10.45 6.91 -16.30
CA ASP A 586 -9.16 6.27 -16.66
C ASP A 586 -7.91 7.16 -16.82
N ASN A 587 -6.97 7.06 -15.87
CA ASN A 587 -5.55 7.47 -15.95
C ASN A 587 -5.26 8.65 -16.89
N ALA A 588 -5.92 9.79 -16.67
CA ALA A 588 -5.62 11.02 -17.37
C ALA A 588 -4.15 11.39 -17.11
N GLN A 589 -3.28 11.12 -18.10
CA GLN A 589 -1.93 11.66 -18.16
C GLN A 589 -2.06 13.14 -18.57
N GLY A 590 -2.42 14.00 -17.61
CA GLY A 590 -2.65 15.42 -17.82
C GLY A 590 -3.15 16.15 -16.58
N GLU A 591 -3.19 17.48 -16.64
CA GLU A 591 -3.71 18.34 -15.58
C GLU A 591 -5.26 18.27 -15.54
N VAL A 592 -5.85 17.94 -14.38
CA VAL A 592 -7.31 17.80 -14.23
C VAL A 592 -7.96 19.18 -14.18
N THR A 593 -8.76 19.52 -15.19
CA THR A 593 -9.40 20.84 -15.29
C THR A 593 -10.62 20.97 -14.37
N PHE A 594 -10.95 22.18 -13.93
CA PHE A 594 -12.15 22.43 -13.09
C PHE A 594 -13.46 21.98 -13.74
N GLU A 595 -13.52 21.97 -15.07
CA GLU A 595 -14.71 21.58 -15.85
C GLU A 595 -14.98 20.08 -15.79
N SER A 596 -13.94 19.26 -15.57
CA SER A 596 -14.07 17.82 -15.39
C SER A 596 -14.58 17.42 -13.99
N LEU A 597 -14.53 18.35 -13.02
CA LEU A 597 -14.95 18.13 -11.64
C LEU A 597 -16.37 18.66 -11.45
N GLN A 598 -17.32 17.73 -11.50
CA GLN A 598 -18.75 18.03 -11.53
C GLN A 598 -19.27 18.56 -10.17
N GLU A 599 -18.58 18.23 -9.08
CA GLU A 599 -19.04 18.46 -7.73
C GLU A 599 -18.35 19.62 -7.04
N LYS A 600 -19.09 20.35 -6.18
CA LYS A 600 -18.59 21.57 -5.53
C LYS A 600 -19.05 21.68 -4.08
N ILE A 601 -18.12 22.03 -3.19
CA ILE A 601 -18.40 22.39 -1.79
C ILE A 601 -17.92 23.82 -1.57
N PRO A 602 -18.81 24.79 -1.33
CA PRO A 602 -18.41 26.09 -0.84
C PRO A 602 -17.69 25.94 0.49
N VAL A 603 -16.51 26.57 0.62
CA VAL A 603 -15.69 26.48 1.84
C VAL A 603 -16.43 27.03 3.06
N ALA A 604 -17.31 28.02 2.85
CA ALA A 604 -18.15 28.59 3.90
C ALA A 604 -19.15 27.59 4.51
N ASP A 605 -19.48 26.52 3.79
CA ASP A 605 -20.43 25.49 4.25
C ASP A 605 -19.73 24.40 5.08
N ILE A 606 -18.40 24.35 5.08
CA ILE A 606 -17.64 23.38 5.86
C ILE A 606 -17.78 23.67 7.36
N LYS A 607 -18.37 22.74 8.10
CA LYS A 607 -18.60 22.83 9.54
C LYS A 607 -17.43 22.28 10.34
N ALA A 608 -16.91 21.14 9.91
CA ALA A 608 -15.82 20.46 10.62
C ALA A 608 -15.06 19.49 9.72
N ILE A 609 -13.86 19.13 10.17
CA ILE A 609 -13.04 18.06 9.59
C ILE A 609 -12.83 17.05 10.70
N VAL A 610 -13.15 15.79 10.44
CA VAL A 610 -12.94 14.67 11.36
C VAL A 610 -11.92 13.71 10.79
N THR A 611 -11.23 12.97 11.65
CA THR A 611 -10.14 12.07 11.24
C THR A 611 -10.27 10.70 11.90
N GLY A 612 -9.70 9.69 11.25
CA GLY A 612 -9.68 8.31 11.69
C GLY A 612 -11.02 7.75 12.13
N LYS A 613 -11.11 7.29 13.38
CA LYS A 613 -12.31 6.62 13.93
C LYS A 613 -13.55 7.52 13.98
N ASP A 614 -13.36 8.83 13.97
CA ASP A 614 -14.46 9.79 14.04
C ASP A 614 -15.12 10.01 12.67
N CYS A 615 -14.45 9.57 11.59
CA CYS A 615 -14.99 9.57 10.25
C CYS A 615 -16.20 8.62 10.14
N PRO A 616 -17.34 9.06 9.55
CA PRO A 616 -18.54 8.23 9.42
C PRO A 616 -18.29 6.89 8.74
N HIS A 617 -17.46 6.90 7.70
CA HIS A 617 -17.10 5.71 6.90
C HIS A 617 -16.16 4.72 7.62
N MET A 618 -15.70 5.04 8.85
CA MET A 618 -14.81 4.19 9.66
C MET A 618 -15.52 3.57 10.87
N LYS A 619 -16.82 3.84 11.08
CA LYS A 619 -17.58 3.40 12.25
C LYS A 619 -18.10 1.94 12.18
N GLU A 620 -17.97 1.25 11.05
CA GLU A 620 -18.46 -0.13 10.90
C GLU A 620 -17.55 -1.19 11.57
N LYS A 621 -18.18 -2.15 12.28
CA LYS A 621 -17.51 -3.16 13.12
C LYS A 621 -16.64 -4.18 12.37
N SER A 622 -16.79 -4.32 11.06
CA SER A 622 -16.02 -5.27 10.22
C SER A 622 -14.68 -4.69 9.76
N ALA A 623 -14.58 -3.38 9.51
CA ALA A 623 -13.35 -2.71 9.04
C ALA A 623 -12.30 -2.52 10.15
N LEU A 624 -12.77 -2.37 11.41
CA LEU A 624 -11.93 -2.10 12.58
C LEU A 624 -10.96 -3.23 12.97
N LYS A 625 -11.17 -4.46 12.49
CA LYS A 625 -10.30 -5.60 12.82
C LYS A 625 -9.11 -5.78 11.86
N GLN A 626 -9.06 -5.09 10.72
CA GLN A 626 -8.08 -5.42 9.69
C GLN A 626 -7.12 -4.31 9.24
N ASN A 627 -7.33 -3.01 9.51
CA ASN A 627 -6.40 -2.00 8.97
C ASN A 627 -6.24 -0.74 9.86
N LYS A 628 -5.39 -0.84 10.89
CA LYS A 628 -5.03 0.30 11.76
C LYS A 628 -4.43 1.48 10.98
N GLU A 629 -3.66 1.22 9.92
CA GLU A 629 -3.03 2.27 9.11
C GLU A 629 -4.02 3.05 8.22
N VAL A 630 -5.09 2.41 7.72
CA VAL A 630 -6.11 3.11 6.92
C VAL A 630 -6.86 4.14 7.76
N LEU A 631 -7.12 3.81 9.03
CA LEU A 631 -7.65 4.76 10.02
C LEU A 631 -6.73 5.98 10.19
N GLU A 632 -5.42 5.82 10.12
CA GLU A 632 -4.48 6.95 10.27
C GLU A 632 -4.39 7.87 9.04
N LEU A 633 -4.98 7.44 7.91
CA LEU A 633 -5.04 8.16 6.64
C LEU A 633 -6.46 8.65 6.29
N ALA A 634 -7.46 8.26 7.08
CA ALA A 634 -8.86 8.59 6.84
C ALA A 634 -9.21 9.97 7.41
N PHE A 635 -9.93 10.78 6.64
CA PHE A 635 -10.52 12.04 7.10
C PHE A 635 -11.82 12.34 6.37
N SER A 636 -12.69 13.16 6.96
CA SER A 636 -13.95 13.56 6.33
C SER A 636 -14.23 15.05 6.55
N ILE A 637 -14.75 15.70 5.50
CA ILE A 637 -15.28 17.06 5.56
C ILE A 637 -16.77 16.97 5.84
N LEU A 638 -17.23 17.58 6.94
CA LEU A 638 -18.63 17.69 7.31
C LEU A 638 -19.13 19.07 6.85
N TYR A 639 -20.07 19.12 5.91
CA TYR A 639 -20.56 20.40 5.34
C TYR A 639 -22.10 20.55 5.39
N ASP A 640 -22.86 19.46 5.35
CA ASP A 640 -24.33 19.48 5.58
C ASP A 640 -24.69 18.58 6.80
N PRO A 641 -25.87 18.72 7.46
CA PRO A 641 -26.23 17.87 8.60
C PRO A 641 -26.15 16.38 8.32
N ASP A 642 -26.43 15.98 7.07
CA ASP A 642 -26.51 14.59 6.65
C ASP A 642 -25.47 14.22 5.56
N GLU A 643 -24.70 15.18 5.05
CA GLU A 643 -23.70 14.96 4.00
C GLU A 643 -22.25 15.14 4.47
N THR A 644 -21.41 14.21 4.03
CA THR A 644 -19.98 14.20 4.36
C THR A 644 -19.17 13.80 3.14
N LEU A 645 -18.08 14.51 2.88
CA LEU A 645 -17.11 14.10 1.86
C LEU A 645 -16.00 13.29 2.55
N ASN A 646 -15.92 12.01 2.22
CA ASN A 646 -15.04 11.05 2.87
C ASN A 646 -13.75 10.85 2.06
N PHE A 647 -12.61 10.89 2.73
CA PHE A 647 -11.29 10.75 2.14
C PHE A 647 -10.50 9.63 2.80
N ILE A 648 -9.72 8.92 1.99
CA ILE A 648 -8.59 8.12 2.43
C ILE A 648 -7.39 8.63 1.64
N ALA A 649 -6.46 9.28 2.33
CA ALA A 649 -5.25 9.80 1.70
C ALA A 649 -4.40 8.64 1.14
N PRO A 650 -3.74 8.83 -0.02
CA PRO A 650 -2.91 7.78 -0.61
C PRO A 650 -1.64 7.47 0.20
N ASN A 651 -1.19 8.43 1.02
CA ASN A 651 -0.05 8.25 1.92
C ASN A 651 -0.09 9.32 3.03
N LYS A 652 0.83 9.20 4.00
CA LYS A 652 0.90 10.11 5.15
C LYS A 652 1.23 11.55 4.76
N TYR A 653 2.03 11.76 3.72
CA TYR A 653 2.37 13.10 3.25
C TYR A 653 1.13 13.83 2.71
N GLU A 654 0.38 13.20 1.81
CA GLU A 654 -0.87 13.76 1.27
C GLU A 654 -1.92 13.96 2.37
N TYR A 655 -2.01 13.04 3.34
CA TYR A 655 -2.85 13.22 4.53
C TYR A 655 -2.50 14.52 5.28
N CYS A 656 -1.22 14.74 5.58
CA CYS A 656 -0.76 15.94 6.27
C CYS A 656 -1.01 17.21 5.45
N ILE A 657 -0.72 17.18 4.14
CA ILE A 657 -0.98 18.31 3.22
C ILE A 657 -2.46 18.71 3.26
N TRP A 658 -3.37 17.74 3.13
CA TRP A 658 -4.80 18.01 3.08
C TRP A 658 -5.36 18.46 4.43
N ILE A 659 -5.01 17.80 5.53
CA ILE A 659 -5.48 18.20 6.86
C ILE A 659 -4.99 19.60 7.22
N ASP A 660 -3.70 19.89 7.02
CA ASP A 660 -3.15 21.21 7.33
C ASP A 660 -3.72 22.29 6.39
N GLY A 661 -3.82 22.00 5.09
CA GLY A 661 -4.40 22.93 4.13
C GLY A 661 -5.85 23.26 4.45
N LEU A 662 -6.66 22.26 4.79
CA LEU A 662 -8.06 22.46 5.16
C LEU A 662 -8.19 23.18 6.52
N ASN A 663 -7.33 22.88 7.50
CA ASN A 663 -7.29 23.63 8.76
C ASN A 663 -6.94 25.09 8.51
N ALA A 664 -5.90 25.36 7.73
CA ALA A 664 -5.51 26.72 7.36
C ALA A 664 -6.62 27.47 6.62
N LEU A 665 -7.35 26.78 5.73
CA LEU A 665 -8.49 27.31 5.00
C LEU A 665 -9.64 27.72 5.94
N LEU A 666 -9.83 26.98 7.03
CA LEU A 666 -10.82 27.26 8.08
C LEU A 666 -10.29 28.18 9.20
N GLY A 667 -9.09 28.74 9.06
CA GLY A 667 -8.47 29.60 10.08
C GLY A 667 -8.06 28.86 11.36
N LYS A 668 -7.82 27.55 11.28
CA LYS A 668 -7.30 26.69 12.36
C LYS A 668 -5.81 26.47 12.20
N ASP A 669 -5.15 26.09 13.29
CA ASP A 669 -3.72 25.79 13.30
C ASP A 669 -3.39 24.53 12.50
N MET A 670 -2.27 24.57 11.78
CA MET A 670 -1.68 23.42 11.09
C MET A 670 -0.81 22.64 12.07
N SER A 671 -1.22 21.41 12.43
CA SER A 671 -0.64 20.66 13.54
C SER A 671 0.07 19.37 13.15
N SER A 672 0.13 19.04 11.86
CA SER A 672 0.75 17.79 11.41
C SER A 672 2.27 17.73 11.66
N GLU A 673 2.82 16.51 11.67
CA GLU A 673 4.27 16.30 11.75
C GLU A 673 5.00 16.94 10.56
N LEU A 674 4.37 16.98 9.39
CA LEU A 674 4.94 17.61 8.20
C LEU A 674 5.08 19.13 8.38
N THR A 675 4.06 19.80 8.92
CA THR A 675 4.17 21.25 9.18
C THR A 675 5.20 21.56 10.25
N LYS A 676 5.34 20.72 11.27
CA LYS A 676 6.42 20.89 12.26
C LYS A 676 7.80 20.75 11.61
N SER A 677 7.97 19.74 10.75
CA SER A 677 9.23 19.51 10.02
C SER A 677 9.56 20.65 9.05
N ASP A 678 8.58 21.12 8.27
CA ASP A 678 8.74 22.23 7.33
C ASP A 678 9.06 23.53 8.07
N LEU A 679 8.36 23.79 9.19
CA LEU A 679 8.60 24.95 10.03
C LEU A 679 10.03 24.94 10.56
N ASP A 680 10.49 23.82 11.16
CA ASP A 680 11.84 23.75 11.71
C ASP A 680 12.90 23.93 10.61
N THR A 681 12.68 23.35 9.42
CA THR A 681 13.60 23.45 8.29
C THR A 681 13.69 24.89 7.75
N LEU A 682 12.54 25.50 7.42
CA LEU A 682 12.48 26.83 6.84
C LEU A 682 12.92 27.90 7.84
N LEU A 683 12.51 27.77 9.09
CA LEU A 683 12.92 28.67 10.16
C LEU A 683 14.43 28.55 10.41
N SER A 684 15.00 27.35 10.41
CA SER A 684 16.46 27.16 10.50
C SER A 684 17.19 27.84 9.34
N MET A 685 16.69 27.69 8.10
CA MET A 685 17.29 28.33 6.94
C MET A 685 17.20 29.86 7.02
N GLU A 686 16.03 30.42 7.32
CA GLU A 686 15.83 31.87 7.44
C GLU A 686 16.68 32.45 8.57
N MET A 687 16.74 31.76 9.70
CA MET A 687 17.58 32.19 10.81
C MET A 687 19.07 32.17 10.44
N LYS A 688 19.55 31.16 9.71
CA LYS A 688 20.93 31.17 9.18
C LYS A 688 21.16 32.37 8.27
N LEU A 689 20.21 32.70 7.39
CA LEU A 689 20.33 33.86 6.52
C LEU A 689 20.42 35.18 7.31
N ARG A 690 19.58 35.36 8.34
CA ARG A 690 19.60 36.56 9.19
C ARG A 690 20.85 36.67 10.06
N LEU A 691 21.48 35.55 10.37
CA LEU A 691 22.70 35.49 11.19
C LEU A 691 24.00 35.50 10.36
N LEU A 692 23.92 35.47 9.01
CA LEU A 692 25.10 35.53 8.13
C LEU A 692 25.99 36.75 8.41
N ASP A 693 25.39 37.93 8.60
CA ASP A 693 26.14 39.16 8.87
C ASP A 693 26.81 39.15 10.26
N LEU A 694 26.41 38.21 11.13
CA LEU A 694 26.94 38.00 12.48
C LEU A 694 27.82 36.74 12.56
N GLU A 695 28.19 36.15 11.42
CA GLU A 695 29.03 34.96 11.37
C GLU A 695 30.42 35.28 11.97
N ASN A 696 30.81 34.54 13.01
CA ASN A 696 32.00 34.77 13.85
C ASN A 696 31.94 35.99 14.79
N ILE A 697 30.79 36.65 14.93
CA ILE A 697 30.56 37.69 15.94
C ILE A 697 29.87 37.07 17.16
N GLN A 698 30.43 37.27 18.35
CA GLN A 698 29.79 36.78 19.57
C GLN A 698 28.50 37.57 19.84
N ILE A 699 27.36 36.90 19.75
CA ILE A 699 26.05 37.49 20.04
C ILE A 699 25.94 37.65 21.57
N PRO A 700 25.76 38.89 22.08
CA PRO A 700 25.67 39.13 23.51
C PRO A 700 24.34 38.59 24.07
N GLU A 701 24.38 37.91 25.22
CA GLU A 701 23.17 37.37 25.87
C GLU A 701 22.18 38.47 26.29
N ALA A 702 22.70 39.66 26.61
CA ALA A 702 21.91 40.85 26.91
C ALA A 702 22.16 41.92 25.85
N PRO A 703 21.11 42.54 25.27
CA PRO A 703 21.28 43.61 24.30
C PRO A 703 22.03 44.80 24.95
N PRO A 704 23.09 45.35 24.31
CA PRO A 704 23.75 46.55 24.80
C PRO A 704 22.74 47.69 24.97
N PRO A 705 22.88 48.55 26.00
CA PRO A 705 21.94 49.64 26.22
C PRO A 705 21.98 50.60 25.03
N ILE A 706 20.79 51.02 24.57
CA ILE A 706 20.68 52.07 23.56
C ILE A 706 21.23 53.36 24.19
N PRO A 707 22.26 54.01 23.59
CA PRO A 707 22.77 55.28 24.08
C PRO A 707 21.66 56.33 24.17
N LYS A 708 21.81 57.30 25.07
CA LYS A 708 20.87 58.44 25.12
C LYS A 708 20.83 59.12 23.75
N GLU A 709 19.65 59.54 23.35
CA GLU A 709 19.49 60.30 22.10
C GLU A 709 20.45 61.49 22.09
N PRO A 710 21.10 61.78 20.95
CA PRO A 710 21.96 62.93 20.81
C PRO A 710 21.20 64.21 21.23
N SER A 711 21.86 65.08 21.99
CA SER A 711 21.30 66.38 22.37
C SER A 711 21.06 67.32 21.17
N SER A 712 21.53 66.94 19.98
CA SER A 712 21.35 67.65 18.72
C SER A 712 21.06 66.63 17.61
N TYR A 713 19.99 66.86 16.85
CA TYR A 713 19.68 66.13 15.61
C TYR A 713 20.31 66.82 14.38
N ASP A 714 21.26 67.72 14.59
CA ASP A 714 22.03 68.36 13.51
C ASP A 714 23.10 67.38 13.02
N PHE A 715 22.66 66.38 12.26
CA PHE A 715 23.51 65.31 11.71
C PHE A 715 24.38 65.86 10.57
N VAL A 716 25.50 66.51 10.90
CA VAL A 716 26.51 66.89 9.90
C VAL A 716 27.47 65.73 9.71
N TYR A 717 27.27 64.93 8.66
CA TYR A 717 28.34 64.07 8.17
C TYR A 717 29.41 64.98 7.55
N HIS A 718 30.45 65.30 8.32
CA HIS A 718 31.66 65.87 7.76
C HIS A 718 32.36 64.80 6.92
N TYR A 719 32.02 64.74 5.63
CA TYR A 719 32.91 64.14 4.64
C TYR A 719 34.12 65.07 4.48
N GLY A 720 35.16 64.79 5.27
CA GLY A 720 36.50 65.35 5.12
C GLY A 720 37.39 64.41 4.34
#